data_AF-A0A956B8A6-F1
#
_entry.id   AF-A0A956B8A6-F1
#
_cell.length_a   1.000
_cell.length_b   1.000
_cell.length_c   1.000
_cell.angle_alpha   90.00
_cell.angle_beta   90.00
_cell.angle_gamma   90.00
#
_symmetry.space_group_name_H-M   'P 1'
#
loop_
_entity.id
_entity.type
_entity.pdbx_description
1 polymer ?
#
loop_
_entity_poly.entity_id
_entity_poly.type
_entity_poly.pdbx_seq_one_letter_code
_entity_poly.pdbx_strand_id
1 'polypeptide(L)'
;ETIKLSNLVGDVLTESSETRSLPLDGTWNVSFKKPDIDPDINPWGAVMVFLEARGDARAAERGAGQVSATLLSGCYCIRTLDGGTTDPKLRAMDQAIRKACPLMGDEELSGDRIVSMAPVVPSEFHLEACDGVFDLTAPRNGLLSPGPSLCLRETRCDDLQAPTDCFKCAEPGCSELEDKSNAPIILEVEQPGGGATPTSQVVLSDADGKATAAFQVDGCEEDVTIKASIVGRTDESVRFEVKCADPLAQGFECFAERQLAADLEPKAITTVPASPGQCSATNPDGCEQVAVLYEDGLNSLLEVRTPGRATPVSVALPGLRAHAVHGFYYDEATRQRPMVAAVLTRSRLPVVYVFEWRAGQLVPHDGLQGELATSCGWHETCQRATVTCTIDDDCNDNEACEAGVCRLKPCAPPMEPQSQISIEARDVDHDGFADLAVGNSGDFAVMFFYTSSADPGESYKSGACTCAKFGQNPNGFALLNLGGPSPDPTVSDVVLGSAGGTFVRYAEPMVGGSGLTCGSPTSLRDGMSVRDVRRASLQCSPGDLSCVSYDDAVVVSARGISGGSLDEPGFIRVLFGSSYDLTVDDEPLDTPGISYGLIPTPFADRMEPRDPRQASLADFNGDGHQDLAVLYKASEEVHIWVGASNGALGEIQEGPILDTCEVSLVPGTRCAPLPAFATPDLDGDGRAEVAVICDYMGGQPRLRYYHAKDD
;
A
#
# COMPACT_ATOMS: atom_id res chain seq x y z
N GLU A 1 -14.32 31.98 -3.66
CA GLU A 1 -14.94 32.52 -2.43
C GLU A 1 -14.15 33.73 -1.91
N THR A 2 -14.85 34.68 -1.28
CA THR A 2 -14.45 35.69 -0.27
C THR A 2 -13.17 36.54 -0.41
N ILE A 3 -13.33 37.82 -0.80
CA ILE A 3 -12.48 38.92 -0.31
C ILE A 3 -13.26 39.64 0.80
N LYS A 4 -12.74 39.59 2.03
CA LYS A 4 -13.25 40.30 3.21
C LYS A 4 -12.84 41.77 3.16
N LEU A 5 -13.68 42.62 2.58
CA LEU A 5 -13.64 44.06 2.82
C LEU A 5 -14.55 44.37 4.00
N SER A 6 -13.96 44.56 5.19
CA SER A 6 -14.71 44.96 6.36
C SER A 6 -15.23 46.40 6.21
N ASN A 7 -16.56 46.53 6.34
CA ASN A 7 -17.36 47.76 6.40
C ASN A 7 -17.76 48.44 5.06
N LEU A 8 -18.25 47.67 4.09
CA LEU A 8 -19.19 48.17 3.09
C LEU A 8 -20.51 47.39 3.19
N VAL A 9 -21.55 48.07 3.67
CA VAL A 9 -22.94 47.60 3.59
C VAL A 9 -23.34 47.64 2.11
N GLY A 10 -23.62 46.50 1.48
CA GLY A 10 -24.14 46.46 0.12
C GLY A 10 -24.36 45.05 -0.42
N ASP A 11 -25.58 44.80 -0.89
CA ASP A 11 -26.08 43.57 -1.52
C ASP A 11 -25.35 43.19 -2.82
N VAL A 12 -25.49 41.92 -3.22
CA VAL A 12 -25.03 41.33 -4.48
C VAL A 12 -25.54 42.12 -5.69
N LEU A 13 -24.61 42.71 -6.44
CA LEU A 13 -24.90 43.44 -7.68
C LEU A 13 -24.84 42.49 -8.90
N THR A 14 -26.00 41.92 -9.25
CA THR A 14 -26.38 41.34 -10.57
C THR A 14 -25.56 40.17 -11.17
N GLU A 15 -26.25 39.05 -11.46
CA GLU A 15 -25.76 37.78 -12.04
C GLU A 15 -25.39 37.79 -13.55
N SER A 16 -25.01 38.92 -14.16
CA SER A 16 -24.64 38.91 -15.58
C SER A 16 -23.14 38.65 -15.76
N SER A 17 -22.74 37.39 -15.96
CA SER A 17 -21.39 37.03 -16.41
C SER A 17 -21.38 36.73 -17.91
N GLU A 18 -20.41 37.29 -18.65
CA GLU A 18 -20.14 36.95 -20.04
C GLU A 18 -18.70 36.45 -20.15
N THR A 19 -18.54 35.14 -20.36
CA THR A 19 -17.20 34.51 -20.49
C THR A 19 -16.81 34.41 -21.96
N ARG A 20 -15.58 34.82 -22.28
CA ARG A 20 -15.00 34.68 -23.62
C ARG A 20 -13.59 34.11 -23.53
N SER A 21 -13.31 33.06 -24.29
CA SER A 21 -11.96 32.50 -24.43
C SER A 21 -11.19 33.27 -25.49
N LEU A 22 -10.02 33.79 -25.11
CA LEU A 22 -9.11 34.52 -25.97
C LEU A 22 -7.72 33.90 -25.84
N PRO A 23 -6.89 33.90 -26.90
CA PRO A 23 -5.48 33.52 -26.77
C PRO A 23 -4.77 34.36 -25.71
N LEU A 24 -3.78 33.77 -25.03
CA LEU A 24 -3.07 34.44 -23.94
C LEU A 24 -2.28 35.67 -24.44
N ASP A 25 -1.64 35.51 -25.60
CA ASP A 25 -0.84 36.56 -26.24
C ASP A 25 -1.64 37.25 -27.35
N GLY A 26 -1.84 38.55 -27.20
CA GLY A 26 -2.43 39.38 -28.26
C GLY A 26 -3.16 40.62 -27.73
N THR A 27 -3.53 41.49 -28.66
CA THR A 27 -4.38 42.66 -28.37
C THR A 27 -5.82 42.29 -28.69
N TRP A 28 -6.69 42.37 -27.68
CA TRP A 28 -8.09 41.98 -27.81
C TRP A 28 -9.02 43.18 -27.71
N ASN A 29 -9.96 43.28 -28.63
CA ASN A 29 -11.07 44.22 -28.52
C ASN A 29 -12.25 43.49 -27.89
N VAL A 30 -12.47 43.70 -26.59
CA VAL A 30 -13.57 43.10 -25.85
C VAL A 30 -14.69 44.11 -25.67
N SER A 31 -15.79 43.89 -26.39
CA SER A 31 -17.04 44.65 -26.20
C SER A 31 -17.98 43.85 -25.29
N PHE A 32 -18.34 44.40 -24.14
CA PHE A 32 -19.35 43.83 -23.24
C PHE A 32 -20.60 44.70 -23.25
N LYS A 33 -21.75 44.07 -22.98
CA LYS A 33 -23.00 44.82 -22.80
C LYS A 33 -22.87 45.66 -21.53
N LYS A 34 -23.22 46.95 -21.61
CA LYS A 34 -23.29 47.81 -20.43
C LYS A 34 -24.19 47.13 -19.38
N PRO A 35 -23.70 46.84 -18.16
CA PRO A 35 -24.53 46.17 -17.17
C PRO A 35 -25.68 47.11 -16.77
N ASP A 36 -26.83 46.52 -16.46
CA ASP A 36 -27.99 47.27 -15.97
C ASP A 36 -27.81 47.51 -14.47
N ILE A 37 -27.11 48.60 -14.15
CA ILE A 37 -26.65 48.90 -12.80
C ILE A 37 -27.61 49.91 -12.17
N ASP A 38 -28.18 49.55 -11.02
CA ASP A 38 -28.93 50.49 -10.18
C ASP A 38 -27.97 51.58 -9.64
N PRO A 39 -28.14 52.85 -10.03
CA PRO A 39 -27.29 53.95 -9.58
C PRO A 39 -27.34 54.18 -8.08
N ASP A 40 -28.39 53.73 -7.39
CA ASP A 40 -28.52 53.88 -5.94
C ASP A 40 -27.64 52.85 -5.19
N ILE A 41 -27.27 51.75 -5.84
CA ILE A 41 -26.44 50.67 -5.27
C ILE A 41 -24.98 50.77 -5.76
N ASN A 42 -24.77 51.16 -7.02
CA ASN A 42 -23.43 51.37 -7.60
C ASN A 42 -23.40 52.69 -8.42
N PRO A 43 -23.23 53.83 -7.72
CA PRO A 43 -23.32 55.16 -8.34
C PRO A 43 -22.19 55.48 -9.32
N TRP A 44 -21.11 54.69 -9.32
CA TRP A 44 -20.00 54.79 -10.27
C TRP A 44 -20.23 53.94 -11.53
N GLY A 45 -21.21 53.03 -11.51
CA GLY A 45 -21.31 51.99 -12.53
C GLY A 45 -20.00 51.21 -12.65
N ALA A 46 -19.34 50.96 -11.52
CA ALA A 46 -18.06 50.28 -11.43
C ALA A 46 -18.24 48.77 -11.69
N VAL A 47 -17.36 48.20 -12.51
CA VAL A 47 -17.38 46.79 -12.91
C VAL A 47 -15.97 46.24 -12.74
N MET A 48 -15.88 45.06 -12.13
CA MET A 48 -14.64 44.30 -12.08
C MET A 48 -14.59 43.36 -13.30
N VAL A 49 -13.51 43.46 -14.05
CA VAL A 49 -13.16 42.53 -15.11
C VAL A 49 -12.15 41.55 -14.51
N PHE A 50 -12.56 40.29 -14.42
CA PHE A 50 -11.69 39.19 -13.99
C PHE A 50 -11.13 38.48 -15.23
N LEU A 51 -9.82 38.29 -15.25
CA LEU A 51 -9.09 37.62 -16.32
C LEU A 51 -8.41 36.39 -15.73
N GLU A 52 -8.51 35.27 -16.43
CA GLU A 52 -7.87 34.01 -16.08
C GLU A 52 -7.00 33.55 -17.24
N ALA A 53 -5.73 33.27 -16.96
CA ALA A 53 -4.87 32.51 -17.86
C ALA A 53 -5.09 31.04 -17.52
N ARG A 54 -5.79 30.31 -18.40
CA ARG A 54 -6.01 28.88 -18.23
C ARG A 54 -5.04 28.09 -19.09
N GLY A 55 -4.56 26.99 -18.54
CA GLY A 55 -3.69 26.06 -19.25
C GLY A 55 -3.96 24.64 -18.78
N ASP A 56 -3.35 23.70 -19.47
CA ASP A 56 -3.47 22.31 -19.10
C ASP A 56 -2.60 22.02 -17.88
N ALA A 57 -3.17 21.36 -16.89
CA ALA A 57 -2.52 20.92 -15.68
C ALA A 57 -2.97 19.49 -15.33
N ARG A 58 -2.13 18.74 -14.64
CA ARG A 58 -2.53 17.45 -14.07
C ARG A 58 -3.22 17.66 -12.74
N ALA A 59 -4.39 17.05 -12.55
CA ALA A 59 -5.09 17.09 -11.27
C ALA A 59 -4.31 16.31 -10.19
N ALA A 60 -4.48 16.70 -8.94
CA ALA A 60 -3.75 16.15 -7.80
C ALA A 60 -4.11 14.68 -7.49
N GLU A 61 -5.35 14.28 -7.80
CA GLU A 61 -5.85 12.93 -7.54
C GLU A 61 -5.16 11.87 -8.43
N ARG A 62 -4.71 10.76 -7.83
CA ARG A 62 -4.10 9.65 -8.57
C ARG A 62 -5.12 9.08 -9.57
N GLY A 63 -4.80 9.10 -10.85
CA GLY A 63 -5.68 8.64 -11.95
C GLY A 63 -6.54 9.73 -12.59
N ALA A 64 -6.58 10.93 -12.02
CA ALA A 64 -7.21 12.07 -12.67
C ALA A 64 -6.36 12.54 -13.86
N GLY A 65 -7.01 12.69 -15.01
CA GLY A 65 -6.36 13.08 -16.25
C GLY A 65 -5.93 14.55 -16.28
N GLN A 66 -5.59 15.01 -17.47
CA GLN A 66 -5.28 16.42 -17.73
C GLN A 66 -6.56 17.27 -17.63
N VAL A 67 -6.49 18.35 -16.86
CA VAL A 67 -7.59 19.30 -16.62
C VAL A 67 -7.16 20.71 -17.04
N SER A 68 -8.12 21.55 -17.42
CA SER A 68 -7.85 22.96 -17.68
C SER A 68 -7.97 23.78 -16.40
N ALA A 69 -6.86 24.27 -15.86
CA ALA A 69 -6.79 24.99 -14.59
C ALA A 69 -6.44 26.47 -14.79
N THR A 70 -6.83 27.32 -13.84
CA THR A 70 -6.40 28.72 -13.80
C THR A 70 -4.98 28.80 -13.27
N LEU A 71 -4.06 29.25 -14.12
CA LEU A 71 -2.63 29.32 -13.83
C LEU A 71 -2.22 30.69 -13.29
N LEU A 72 -2.75 31.74 -13.90
CA LEU A 72 -2.58 33.13 -13.47
C LEU A 72 -3.94 33.81 -13.47
N SER A 73 -4.11 34.82 -12.63
CA SER A 73 -5.33 35.63 -12.62
C SER A 73 -5.00 37.11 -12.52
N GLY A 74 -5.92 37.93 -13.03
CA GLY A 74 -5.80 39.37 -13.02
C GLY A 74 -7.16 40.00 -12.83
N CYS A 75 -7.20 41.09 -12.06
CA CYS A 75 -8.40 41.88 -11.85
C CYS A 75 -8.17 43.29 -12.38
N TYR A 76 -9.13 43.80 -13.14
CA TYR A 76 -9.11 45.17 -13.62
C TYR A 76 -10.46 45.84 -13.38
N CYS A 77 -10.45 46.99 -12.72
CA CYS A 77 -11.66 47.75 -12.47
C CYS A 77 -11.88 48.78 -13.57
N ILE A 78 -13.14 48.98 -13.97
CA ILE A 78 -13.58 50.08 -14.84
C ILE A 78 -14.83 50.72 -14.26
N ARG A 79 -15.11 51.97 -14.65
CA ARG A 79 -16.39 52.61 -14.35
C ARG A 79 -17.07 53.07 -15.64
N THR A 80 -18.39 52.92 -15.69
CA THR A 80 -19.22 53.28 -16.86
C THR A 80 -19.95 54.61 -16.68
N LEU A 81 -19.91 55.18 -15.48
CA LEU A 81 -20.50 56.46 -15.15
C LEU A 81 -19.43 57.39 -14.58
N ASP A 82 -19.53 58.68 -14.93
CA ASP A 82 -18.75 59.70 -14.24
C ASP A 82 -19.32 60.06 -12.85
N GLY A 83 -20.40 59.38 -12.47
CA GLY A 83 -21.08 59.53 -11.20
C GLY A 83 -20.17 59.31 -10.00
N GLY A 84 -20.60 59.89 -8.89
CA GLY A 84 -19.96 59.78 -7.59
C GLY A 84 -21.00 60.04 -6.51
N THR A 85 -20.66 59.71 -5.28
CA THR A 85 -21.55 59.96 -4.14
C THR A 85 -21.53 61.45 -3.75
N THR A 86 -22.70 62.02 -3.48
CA THR A 86 -22.79 63.36 -2.87
C THR A 86 -22.65 63.30 -1.35
N ASP A 87 -22.61 62.09 -0.76
CA ASP A 87 -22.42 61.87 0.67
C ASP A 87 -20.99 62.26 1.08
N PRO A 88 -20.81 63.27 1.96
CA PRO A 88 -19.51 63.68 2.47
C PRO A 88 -18.71 62.55 3.12
N LYS A 89 -19.38 61.53 3.68
CA LYS A 89 -18.75 60.39 4.37
C LYS A 89 -18.08 59.40 3.40
N LEU A 90 -18.55 59.35 2.16
CA LEU A 90 -18.07 58.41 1.14
C LEU A 90 -17.10 59.07 0.14
N ARG A 91 -16.71 60.34 0.34
CA ARG A 91 -15.75 61.06 -0.53
C ARG A 91 -14.38 60.38 -0.64
N ALA A 92 -13.89 59.81 0.45
CA ALA A 92 -12.61 59.08 0.42
C ALA A 92 -12.70 57.83 -0.46
N MET A 93 -13.85 57.14 -0.40
CA MET A 93 -14.15 55.98 -1.24
C MET A 93 -14.35 56.38 -2.70
N ASP A 94 -15.07 57.47 -2.98
CA ASP A 94 -15.22 58.03 -4.33
C ASP A 94 -13.86 58.32 -4.98
N GLN A 95 -12.95 58.95 -4.24
CA GLN A 95 -11.58 59.21 -4.70
C GLN A 95 -10.79 57.92 -4.93
N ALA A 96 -10.93 56.92 -4.05
CA ALA A 96 -10.27 55.63 -4.21
C ALA A 96 -10.79 54.87 -5.44
N ILE A 97 -12.10 54.85 -5.65
CA ILE A 97 -12.74 54.21 -6.81
C ILE A 97 -12.35 54.93 -8.10
N ARG A 98 -12.40 56.26 -8.16
CA ARG A 98 -11.97 57.03 -9.35
C ARG A 98 -10.50 56.81 -9.69
N LYS A 99 -9.66 56.60 -8.67
CA LYS A 99 -8.24 56.29 -8.83
C LYS A 99 -8.00 54.85 -9.31
N ALA A 100 -8.78 53.89 -8.81
CA ALA A 100 -8.63 52.47 -9.12
C ALA A 100 -9.36 52.04 -10.40
N CYS A 101 -10.47 52.72 -10.74
CA CYS A 101 -11.40 52.37 -11.81
C CYS A 101 -11.53 53.54 -12.80
N PRO A 102 -10.79 53.55 -13.92
CA PRO A 102 -10.90 54.59 -14.94
C PRO A 102 -12.26 54.56 -15.67
N LEU A 103 -12.69 55.75 -16.15
CA LEU A 103 -13.94 55.90 -16.89
C LEU A 103 -13.81 55.34 -18.31
N MET A 104 -14.76 54.48 -18.70
CA MET A 104 -14.84 54.00 -20.07
C MET A 104 -15.25 55.11 -21.04
N GLY A 105 -14.50 55.27 -22.13
CA GLY A 105 -14.82 56.22 -23.22
C GLY A 105 -14.25 57.63 -23.05
N ASP A 106 -13.40 57.86 -22.05
CA ASP A 106 -12.65 59.11 -21.89
C ASP A 106 -11.50 59.17 -22.92
N GLU A 107 -11.48 60.20 -23.78
CA GLU A 107 -10.53 60.35 -24.89
C GLU A 107 -9.07 60.50 -24.41
N GLU A 108 -8.84 60.96 -23.17
CA GLU A 108 -7.49 61.01 -22.56
C GLU A 108 -6.99 59.63 -22.07
N LEU A 109 -7.89 58.64 -22.02
CA LEU A 109 -7.69 57.32 -21.44
C LEU A 109 -7.87 56.18 -22.48
N SER A 110 -7.92 56.53 -23.78
CA SER A 110 -8.14 55.63 -24.93
C SER A 110 -6.91 54.79 -25.35
N GLY A 111 -5.94 54.60 -24.46
CA GLY A 111 -4.75 53.80 -24.70
C GLY A 111 -4.94 52.32 -24.31
N ASP A 112 -4.05 51.47 -24.83
CA ASP A 112 -3.96 50.06 -24.45
C ASP A 112 -3.89 49.90 -22.92
N ARG A 113 -4.68 48.98 -22.39
CA ARG A 113 -4.71 48.66 -20.96
C ARG A 113 -3.90 47.40 -20.71
N ILE A 114 -2.81 47.54 -19.97
CA ILE A 114 -2.01 46.42 -19.51
C ILE A 114 -2.64 45.91 -18.22
N VAL A 115 -3.16 44.69 -18.23
CA VAL A 115 -3.54 43.99 -17.02
C VAL A 115 -2.42 43.03 -16.66
N SER A 116 -1.75 43.28 -15.54
CA SER A 116 -0.74 42.37 -15.02
C SER A 116 -1.44 41.16 -14.42
N MET A 117 -1.17 39.99 -15.00
CA MET A 117 -1.56 38.70 -14.44
C MET A 117 -0.61 38.35 -13.31
N ALA A 118 -1.13 37.86 -12.19
CA ALA A 118 -0.37 37.42 -11.03
C ALA A 118 -0.58 35.92 -10.78
N PRO A 119 0.34 35.25 -10.07
CA PRO A 119 0.13 33.89 -9.57
C PRO A 119 -1.20 33.79 -8.81
N VAL A 120 -1.93 32.69 -9.01
CA VAL A 120 -3.16 32.42 -8.24
C VAL A 120 -2.87 32.07 -6.78
N VAL A 121 -1.64 31.63 -6.48
CA VAL A 121 -1.20 31.33 -5.12
C VAL A 121 -0.67 32.62 -4.47
N PRO A 122 -1.12 32.96 -3.24
CA PRO A 122 -0.62 34.12 -2.47
C PRO A 122 0.84 33.99 -2.04
N SER A 123 1.59 35.10 -2.02
CA SER A 123 3.06 35.15 -1.77
C SER A 123 3.52 34.55 -0.43
N GLU A 124 2.59 34.39 0.50
CA GLU A 124 2.81 33.83 1.83
C GLU A 124 2.95 32.30 1.82
N PHE A 125 2.55 31.66 0.72
CA PHE A 125 2.80 30.25 0.48
C PHE A 125 4.11 30.06 -0.27
N HIS A 126 4.88 29.08 0.18
CA HIS A 126 6.13 28.66 -0.42
C HIS A 126 6.07 27.16 -0.70
N LEU A 127 6.92 26.72 -1.62
CA LEU A 127 7.10 25.30 -1.88
C LEU A 127 8.26 24.78 -1.02
N GLU A 128 8.14 23.53 -0.63
CA GLU A 128 9.25 22.71 -0.17
C GLU A 128 9.06 21.29 -0.66
N ALA A 129 10.12 20.49 -0.59
CA ALA A 129 9.95 19.06 -0.73
C ALA A 129 9.27 18.53 0.53
N CYS A 130 8.25 17.68 0.37
CA CYS A 130 7.57 17.10 1.54
C CYS A 130 8.56 16.33 2.43
N ASP A 131 8.35 16.32 3.74
CA ASP A 131 9.16 15.53 4.68
C ASP A 131 9.25 14.08 4.19
N GLY A 132 10.48 13.55 4.12
CA GLY A 132 10.76 12.18 3.68
C GLY A 132 11.22 12.00 2.24
N VAL A 133 11.77 13.02 1.55
CA VAL A 133 12.22 12.89 0.14
C VAL A 133 13.02 11.61 -0.11
N PHE A 134 12.37 10.82 -0.96
CA PHE A 134 12.39 9.39 -1.10
C PHE A 134 13.54 8.93 -1.99
N ASP A 135 14.24 7.87 -1.60
CA ASP A 135 14.91 7.03 -2.60
C ASP A 135 13.81 6.56 -3.57
N LEU A 136 13.94 6.90 -4.84
CA LEU A 136 12.98 6.55 -5.88
C LEU A 136 13.59 5.47 -6.76
N THR A 137 12.76 4.55 -7.22
CA THR A 137 13.23 3.43 -8.03
C THR A 137 12.47 3.42 -9.34
N ALA A 138 13.19 3.53 -10.46
CA ALA A 138 12.57 3.63 -11.77
C ALA A 138 13.48 3.06 -12.87
N PRO A 139 12.94 2.23 -13.80
CA PRO A 139 13.79 1.58 -14.79
C PRO A 139 14.50 2.58 -15.68
N ARG A 140 15.64 2.19 -16.27
CA ARG A 140 16.25 2.97 -17.36
C ARG A 140 15.21 3.22 -18.45
N ASN A 141 15.05 4.48 -18.86
CA ASN A 141 13.97 4.92 -19.75
C ASN A 141 12.57 4.51 -19.25
N GLY A 142 12.39 4.42 -17.95
CA GLY A 142 11.16 4.06 -17.27
C GLY A 142 10.36 5.29 -16.84
N LEU A 143 9.09 5.04 -16.55
CA LEU A 143 8.23 6.03 -15.92
C LEU A 143 8.31 5.86 -14.40
N LEU A 144 8.81 6.88 -13.74
CA LEU A 144 8.78 7.04 -12.29
C LEU A 144 7.39 7.57 -11.90
N SER A 145 6.54 6.73 -11.32
CA SER A 145 5.15 7.08 -11.00
C SER A 145 4.61 6.34 -9.77
N PRO A 146 4.02 7.06 -8.79
CA PRO A 146 4.13 8.50 -8.56
C PRO A 146 5.58 8.94 -8.34
N GLY A 147 5.91 10.16 -8.77
CA GLY A 147 7.18 10.78 -8.44
C GLY A 147 7.20 11.43 -7.06
N PRO A 148 8.25 12.21 -6.78
CA PRO A 148 8.38 12.87 -5.51
C PRO A 148 7.33 13.95 -5.36
N SER A 149 6.96 14.18 -4.11
CA SER A 149 5.90 15.09 -3.74
C SER A 149 6.45 16.43 -3.28
N LEU A 150 5.78 17.49 -3.70
CA LEU A 150 6.01 18.86 -3.27
C LEU A 150 4.89 19.27 -2.33
N CYS A 151 5.26 19.95 -1.26
CA CYS A 151 4.32 20.45 -0.27
C CYS A 151 4.25 21.96 -0.38
N LEU A 152 3.01 22.46 -0.52
CA LEU A 152 2.71 23.87 -0.40
C LEU A 152 2.55 24.21 1.09
N ARG A 153 3.46 25.02 1.60
CA ARG A 153 3.50 25.45 2.99
C ARG A 153 3.25 26.93 3.12
N GLU A 154 2.74 27.31 4.27
CA GLU A 154 2.43 28.67 4.66
C GLU A 154 3.25 29.08 5.88
N THR A 155 3.58 30.36 5.96
CA THR A 155 4.07 30.93 7.22
C THR A 155 2.96 31.75 7.87
N ARG A 156 2.44 31.32 9.02
CA ARG A 156 1.38 32.07 9.71
C ARG A 156 1.96 33.25 10.47
N CYS A 157 1.25 34.37 10.47
CA CYS A 157 1.68 35.54 11.25
C CYS A 157 1.65 35.32 12.77
N ASP A 158 0.83 34.39 13.25
CA ASP A 158 0.76 34.04 14.67
C ASP A 158 2.06 33.40 15.18
N ASP A 159 2.82 32.78 14.28
CA ASP A 159 4.06 32.06 14.59
C ASP A 159 5.30 32.99 14.54
N LEU A 160 5.14 34.22 14.04
CA LEU A 160 6.23 35.17 13.86
C LEU A 160 6.18 36.34 14.87
N GLN A 161 7.33 36.69 15.44
CA GLN A 161 7.46 37.83 16.36
C GLN A 161 7.42 39.21 15.66
N ALA A 162 7.56 39.29 14.33
CA ALA A 162 7.47 40.52 13.54
C ALA A 162 7.01 40.22 12.09
N PRO A 163 5.85 40.71 11.61
CA PRO A 163 5.25 40.24 10.36
C PRO A 163 5.35 41.28 9.24
N THR A 164 6.12 41.00 8.18
CA THR A 164 5.91 41.67 6.89
C THR A 164 5.46 40.71 5.80
N ASP A 165 5.88 39.44 5.85
CA ASP A 165 5.58 38.43 4.82
C ASP A 165 5.03 37.14 5.47
N CYS A 166 3.76 37.14 5.86
CA CYS A 166 3.11 36.00 6.49
C CYS A 166 1.59 36.00 6.29
N PHE A 167 0.99 34.83 6.33
CA PHE A 167 -0.43 34.63 6.13
C PHE A 167 -1.23 35.07 7.35
N LYS A 168 -2.21 35.94 7.11
CA LYS A 168 -3.18 36.39 8.12
C LYS A 168 -4.54 35.76 7.84
N CYS A 169 -4.96 34.86 8.72
CA CYS A 169 -6.29 34.24 8.67
C CYS A 169 -7.36 35.33 8.68
N ALA A 170 -8.33 35.24 7.75
CA ALA A 170 -9.45 36.18 7.73
C ALA A 170 -10.56 35.72 8.69
N GLU A 171 -10.55 34.47 9.14
CA GLU A 171 -11.49 33.87 10.09
C GLU A 171 -10.84 33.28 11.35
N PRO A 172 -11.54 33.36 12.50
CA PRO A 172 -11.15 32.60 13.69
C PRO A 172 -11.19 31.10 13.37
N GLY A 173 -10.06 30.42 13.50
CA GLY A 173 -9.92 29.00 13.15
C GLY A 173 -9.09 28.74 11.89
N CYS A 174 -8.88 29.76 11.04
CA CYS A 174 -8.06 29.66 9.83
C CYS A 174 -8.49 28.53 8.86
N SER A 175 -9.80 28.35 8.67
CA SER A 175 -10.35 27.34 7.76
C SER A 175 -9.88 27.54 6.30
N GLU A 176 -9.39 28.73 5.96
CA GLU A 176 -8.78 29.03 4.67
C GLU A 176 -7.47 28.25 4.42
N LEU A 177 -6.89 27.61 5.45
CA LEU A 177 -5.71 26.75 5.33
C LEU A 177 -6.07 25.25 5.35
N GLU A 178 -7.34 24.89 5.52
CA GLU A 178 -7.79 23.49 5.52
C GLU A 178 -7.89 22.90 4.10
N ASP A 179 -7.97 23.75 3.07
CA ASP A 179 -7.98 23.34 1.67
C ASP A 179 -6.96 24.16 0.87
N LYS A 180 -5.84 23.51 0.54
CA LYS A 180 -4.74 24.07 -0.28
C LYS A 180 -4.77 23.53 -1.71
N SER A 181 -5.92 23.04 -2.18
CA SER A 181 -6.05 22.43 -3.50
C SER A 181 -5.87 23.42 -4.65
N ASN A 182 -5.57 22.87 -5.82
CA ASN A 182 -5.53 23.59 -7.10
C ASN A 182 -4.43 24.64 -7.23
N ALA A 183 -3.39 24.61 -6.39
CA ALA A 183 -2.20 25.44 -6.58
C ALA A 183 -1.40 24.92 -7.79
N PRO A 184 -1.21 25.73 -8.85
CA PRO A 184 -0.52 25.28 -10.05
C PRO A 184 0.99 25.41 -9.88
N ILE A 185 1.69 24.27 -10.01
CA ILE A 185 3.12 24.13 -9.82
C ILE A 185 3.75 23.65 -11.13
N ILE A 186 4.77 24.37 -11.61
CA ILE A 186 5.60 23.97 -12.74
C ILE A 186 6.73 23.08 -12.25
N LEU A 187 6.99 22.01 -12.99
CA LEU A 187 8.04 21.05 -12.72
C LEU A 187 9.02 20.97 -13.88
N GLU A 188 10.30 20.91 -13.54
CA GLU A 188 11.39 20.61 -14.45
C GLU A 188 12.26 19.50 -13.84
N VAL A 189 12.76 18.62 -14.70
CA VAL A 189 13.70 17.57 -14.31
C VAL A 189 15.02 17.82 -15.00
N GLU A 190 16.11 17.72 -14.24
CA GLU A 190 17.46 17.73 -14.76
C GLU A 190 18.14 16.41 -14.42
N GLN A 191 18.59 15.70 -15.46
CA GLN A 191 19.49 14.57 -15.36
C GLN A 191 20.66 14.74 -16.35
N PRO A 192 21.85 14.17 -16.08
CA PRO A 192 23.01 14.26 -16.97
C PRO A 192 22.76 13.77 -18.40
N GLY A 193 21.86 12.80 -18.59
CA GLY A 193 21.46 12.26 -19.90
C GLY A 193 20.59 13.22 -20.73
N GLY A 194 19.91 14.17 -20.09
CA GLY A 194 19.12 15.24 -20.72
C GLY A 194 17.82 14.80 -21.39
N GLY A 195 17.39 13.54 -21.27
CA GLY A 195 16.12 13.03 -21.81
C GLY A 195 15.00 12.95 -20.76
N ALA A 196 15.32 13.15 -19.49
CA ALA A 196 14.34 13.13 -18.41
C ALA A 196 13.30 14.25 -18.56
N THR A 197 12.02 13.90 -18.50
CA THR A 197 10.92 14.86 -18.68
C THR A 197 9.72 14.53 -17.78
N PRO A 198 9.03 15.53 -17.21
CA PRO A 198 7.79 15.29 -16.51
C PRO A 198 6.68 14.88 -17.48
N THR A 199 5.84 13.92 -17.08
CA THR A 199 4.63 13.55 -17.84
C THR A 199 3.64 14.70 -18.01
N SER A 200 3.68 15.66 -17.09
CA SER A 200 2.92 16.90 -17.14
C SER A 200 3.76 18.00 -16.52
N GLN A 201 4.00 19.06 -17.29
CA GLN A 201 4.85 20.17 -16.85
C GLN A 201 4.19 21.00 -15.73
N VAL A 202 2.85 21.00 -15.66
CA VAL A 202 2.08 21.68 -14.61
C VAL A 202 1.24 20.68 -13.85
N VAL A 203 1.31 20.71 -12.52
CA VAL A 203 0.54 19.86 -11.61
C VAL A 203 -0.16 20.71 -10.56
N LEU A 204 -1.35 20.27 -10.16
CA LEU A 204 -2.15 20.90 -9.11
C LEU A 204 -1.89 20.23 -7.76
N SER A 205 -1.92 20.99 -6.67
CA SER A 205 -1.95 20.46 -5.31
C SER A 205 -3.33 19.89 -4.92
N ASP A 206 -3.34 18.95 -3.99
CA ASP A 206 -4.54 18.46 -3.30
C ASP A 206 -4.91 19.34 -2.09
N ALA A 207 -5.94 18.94 -1.35
CA ALA A 207 -6.44 19.68 -0.18
C ALA A 207 -5.37 19.87 0.92
N ASP A 208 -4.43 18.93 1.06
CA ASP A 208 -3.32 19.02 2.01
C ASP A 208 -2.17 19.91 1.48
N GLY A 209 -2.25 20.36 0.23
CA GLY A 209 -1.23 21.16 -0.43
C GLY A 209 -0.14 20.31 -1.08
N LYS A 210 -0.33 19.00 -1.22
CA LYS A 210 0.63 18.08 -1.82
C LYS A 210 0.42 17.99 -3.32
N ALA A 211 1.50 18.10 -4.08
CA ALA A 211 1.50 17.95 -5.54
C ALA A 211 2.51 16.88 -5.95
N THR A 212 2.08 15.93 -6.78
CA THR A 212 2.91 14.80 -7.20
C THR A 212 2.82 14.59 -8.71
N ALA A 213 3.96 14.39 -9.37
CA ALA A 213 4.01 14.16 -10.81
C ALA A 213 4.75 12.88 -11.13
N ALA A 214 4.43 12.27 -12.27
CA ALA A 214 5.23 11.18 -12.80
C ALA A 214 6.29 11.73 -13.76
N PHE A 215 7.46 11.10 -13.77
CA PHE A 215 8.62 11.55 -14.53
C PHE A 215 9.17 10.42 -15.39
N GLN A 216 9.48 10.72 -16.64
CA GLN A 216 10.32 9.87 -17.45
C GLN A 216 11.77 10.14 -17.04
N VAL A 217 12.52 9.10 -16.65
CA VAL A 217 13.94 9.22 -16.29
C VAL A 217 14.82 8.55 -17.35
N ASP A 218 16.04 9.06 -17.52
CA ASP A 218 17.04 8.47 -18.45
C ASP A 218 17.57 7.14 -17.89
N GLY A 219 17.80 7.11 -16.58
CA GLY A 219 18.28 5.99 -15.79
C GLY A 219 18.64 6.44 -14.38
N CYS A 220 19.00 5.50 -13.51
CA CYS A 220 19.29 5.76 -12.11
C CYS A 220 20.78 5.69 -11.73
N GLU A 221 21.68 5.75 -12.72
CA GLU A 221 23.14 5.79 -12.49
C GLU A 221 23.58 7.09 -11.79
N GLU A 222 22.79 8.17 -11.90
CA GLU A 222 23.05 9.49 -11.34
C GLU A 222 21.74 10.05 -10.75
N ASP A 223 21.86 10.86 -9.69
CA ASP A 223 20.71 11.44 -9.00
C ASP A 223 19.87 12.34 -9.92
N VAL A 224 18.55 12.27 -9.73
CA VAL A 224 17.59 13.11 -10.44
C VAL A 224 17.47 14.44 -9.70
N THR A 225 17.74 15.57 -10.37
CA THR A 225 17.40 16.87 -9.77
C THR A 225 16.02 17.32 -10.23
N ILE A 226 15.16 17.66 -9.28
CA ILE A 226 13.87 18.27 -9.58
C ILE A 226 13.91 19.74 -9.21
N LYS A 227 13.39 20.56 -10.13
CA LYS A 227 13.10 21.96 -9.89
C LYS A 227 11.60 22.17 -9.94
N ALA A 228 11.09 22.92 -8.98
CA ALA A 228 9.69 23.25 -8.92
C ALA A 228 9.50 24.72 -8.59
N SER A 229 8.45 25.32 -9.16
CA SER A 229 8.06 26.70 -8.86
C SER A 229 6.55 26.86 -9.02
N ILE A 230 5.96 27.73 -8.20
CA ILE A 230 4.56 28.15 -8.40
C ILE A 230 4.45 28.89 -9.74
N VAL A 231 3.42 28.60 -10.54
CA VAL A 231 3.24 29.27 -11.84
C VAL A 231 3.21 30.79 -11.67
N GLY A 232 4.09 31.47 -12.39
CA GLY A 232 4.24 32.93 -12.35
C GLY A 232 5.23 33.45 -11.30
N ARG A 233 5.91 32.57 -10.54
CA ARG A 233 7.00 32.92 -9.63
C ARG A 233 8.31 32.30 -10.09
N THR A 234 9.21 33.13 -10.61
CA THR A 234 10.50 32.65 -11.15
C THR A 234 11.65 32.74 -10.16
N ASP A 235 11.47 33.49 -9.08
CA ASP A 235 12.45 33.78 -8.02
C ASP A 235 12.35 32.81 -6.83
N GLU A 236 11.27 32.02 -6.77
CA GLU A 236 10.97 31.09 -5.69
C GLU A 236 10.89 29.66 -6.25
N SER A 237 12.05 29.13 -6.63
CA SER A 237 12.18 27.73 -7.05
C SER A 237 12.81 26.88 -5.96
N VAL A 238 12.22 25.71 -5.74
CA VAL A 238 12.82 24.68 -4.89
C VAL A 238 13.61 23.75 -5.80
N ARG A 239 14.81 23.42 -5.37
CA ARG A 239 15.66 22.41 -6.00
C ARG A 239 16.00 21.36 -4.96
N PHE A 240 15.73 20.11 -5.27
CA PHE A 240 16.15 18.98 -4.43
C PHE A 240 16.63 17.84 -5.31
N GLU A 241 17.57 17.09 -4.75
CA GLU A 241 18.13 15.88 -5.35
C GLU A 241 17.30 14.69 -4.89
N VAL A 242 17.06 13.79 -5.82
CA VAL A 242 16.36 12.55 -5.56
C VAL A 242 17.24 11.41 -5.99
N LYS A 243 17.56 10.56 -5.03
CA LYS A 243 18.29 9.34 -5.28
C LYS A 243 17.42 8.41 -6.10
N CYS A 244 17.99 7.92 -7.18
CA CYS A 244 17.37 7.00 -8.10
C CYS A 244 18.08 5.66 -7.90
N ALA A 245 17.39 4.57 -7.63
CA ALA A 245 17.98 3.22 -7.65
C ALA A 245 17.64 2.53 -8.99
N ASP A 246 18.62 1.87 -9.61
CA ASP A 246 18.41 1.16 -10.88
C ASP A 246 17.59 -0.10 -10.60
N PRO A 247 16.35 -0.23 -11.10
CA PRO A 247 15.52 -1.36 -10.76
C PRO A 247 15.88 -2.50 -11.67
N LEU A 248 16.68 -3.43 -11.15
CA LEU A 248 16.76 -4.80 -11.65
C LEU A 248 16.83 -4.87 -13.18
N ALA A 249 17.51 -3.92 -13.83
CA ALA A 249 17.30 -3.61 -15.25
C ALA A 249 17.91 -4.68 -16.15
N GLN A 250 18.91 -5.39 -15.62
CA GLN A 250 19.50 -6.58 -16.24
C GLN A 250 18.69 -7.86 -15.96
N GLY A 251 17.60 -7.75 -15.19
CA GLY A 251 16.71 -8.85 -14.82
C GLY A 251 17.32 -9.82 -13.81
N PHE A 252 16.81 -11.04 -13.81
CA PHE A 252 17.26 -12.11 -12.92
C PHE A 252 18.01 -13.21 -13.67
N GLU A 253 18.95 -13.86 -12.99
CA GLU A 253 19.58 -15.08 -13.48
C GLU A 253 19.62 -16.18 -12.42
N CYS A 254 19.56 -17.43 -12.88
CA CYS A 254 19.74 -18.58 -12.02
C CYS A 254 21.22 -18.77 -11.71
N PHE A 255 21.65 -18.48 -10.49
CA PHE A 255 23.06 -18.64 -10.09
C PHE A 255 23.33 -20.01 -9.46
N ALA A 256 22.30 -20.69 -8.94
CA ALA A 256 22.46 -21.99 -8.31
C ALA A 256 21.23 -22.89 -8.47
N GLU A 257 21.50 -24.19 -8.64
CA GLU A 257 20.49 -25.23 -8.60
C GLU A 257 20.99 -26.39 -7.72
N ARG A 258 20.10 -26.91 -6.88
CA ARG A 258 20.36 -28.04 -5.99
C ARG A 258 19.30 -29.11 -6.18
N GLN A 259 19.74 -30.33 -6.46
CA GLN A 259 18.89 -31.49 -6.48
C GLN A 259 18.44 -31.81 -5.05
N LEU A 260 17.13 -31.93 -4.86
CA LEU A 260 16.54 -32.36 -3.60
C LEU A 260 16.54 -33.89 -3.51
N ALA A 261 16.25 -34.43 -2.32
CA ALA A 261 16.23 -35.86 -2.10
C ALA A 261 15.19 -36.56 -3.00
N ALA A 262 15.58 -37.69 -3.59
CA ALA A 262 14.82 -38.41 -4.59
C ALA A 262 13.51 -39.05 -4.08
N ASP A 263 13.46 -39.30 -2.78
CA ASP A 263 12.46 -40.07 -2.06
C ASP A 263 11.57 -39.21 -1.16
N LEU A 264 11.81 -37.90 -1.13
CA LEU A 264 11.10 -36.95 -0.29
C LEU A 264 10.33 -35.96 -1.18
N GLU A 265 9.01 -35.88 -0.96
CA GLU A 265 8.16 -34.93 -1.66
C GLU A 265 8.21 -33.59 -0.91
N PRO A 266 8.70 -32.49 -1.52
CA PRO A 266 8.72 -31.19 -0.87
C PRO A 266 7.29 -30.65 -0.77
N LYS A 267 6.88 -30.18 0.41
CA LYS A 267 5.53 -29.69 0.70
C LYS A 267 5.47 -28.19 0.90
N ALA A 268 6.48 -27.59 1.52
CA ALA A 268 6.53 -26.17 1.80
C ALA A 268 7.97 -25.65 1.82
N ILE A 269 8.12 -24.36 1.57
CA ILE A 269 9.40 -23.62 1.57
C ILE A 269 9.19 -22.27 2.25
N THR A 270 10.20 -21.78 2.97
CA THR A 270 10.19 -20.44 3.60
C THR A 270 11.61 -19.90 3.75
N THR A 271 11.73 -18.59 3.92
CA THR A 271 12.97 -17.92 4.34
C THR A 271 13.15 -18.11 5.85
N VAL A 272 14.37 -18.44 6.27
CA VAL A 272 14.79 -18.41 7.68
C VAL A 272 15.61 -17.14 7.89
N PRO A 273 15.21 -16.25 8.82
CA PRO A 273 15.94 -15.01 9.01
C PRO A 273 17.37 -15.22 9.50
N ALA A 274 18.23 -14.24 9.21
CA ALA A 274 19.62 -14.27 9.62
C ALA A 274 19.80 -14.25 11.15
N SER A 275 20.84 -14.92 11.64
CA SER A 275 21.31 -14.73 13.02
C SER A 275 22.01 -13.37 13.16
N PRO A 276 22.00 -12.74 14.36
CA PRO A 276 22.72 -11.49 14.58
C PRO A 276 24.20 -11.59 14.20
N GLY A 277 24.66 -10.66 13.36
CA GLY A 277 26.03 -10.61 12.85
C GLY A 277 26.05 -10.31 11.37
N GLN A 278 27.23 -9.98 10.84
CA GLN A 278 27.39 -9.73 9.41
C GLN A 278 27.42 -11.06 8.65
N CYS A 279 26.62 -11.16 7.58
CA CYS A 279 26.72 -12.26 6.62
C CYS A 279 28.12 -12.29 6.00
N SER A 280 28.73 -13.47 5.98
CA SER A 280 30.02 -13.68 5.31
C SER A 280 30.29 -15.18 5.13
N ALA A 281 31.25 -15.51 4.27
CA ALA A 281 31.72 -16.89 4.11
C ALA A 281 32.21 -17.54 5.42
N THR A 282 32.65 -16.75 6.41
CA THR A 282 33.07 -17.24 7.73
C THR A 282 31.96 -17.20 8.79
N ASN A 283 30.85 -16.51 8.51
CA ASN A 283 29.65 -16.46 9.34
C ASN A 283 28.38 -16.65 8.47
N PRO A 284 28.17 -17.87 7.92
CA PRO A 284 27.06 -18.13 7.02
C PRO A 284 25.69 -18.10 7.72
N ASP A 285 25.66 -18.22 9.05
CA ASP A 285 24.43 -18.06 9.83
C ASP A 285 23.97 -16.59 9.91
N GLY A 286 24.86 -15.63 9.59
CA GLY A 286 24.52 -14.21 9.50
C GLY A 286 23.87 -13.81 8.18
N CYS A 287 23.73 -14.73 7.24
CA CYS A 287 22.95 -14.57 6.01
C CYS A 287 21.56 -15.20 6.24
N GLU A 288 20.55 -14.87 5.45
CA GLU A 288 19.29 -15.62 5.50
C GLU A 288 19.46 -17.02 4.91
N GLN A 289 18.53 -17.92 5.22
CA GLN A 289 18.57 -19.31 4.74
C GLN A 289 17.24 -19.75 4.15
N VAL A 290 17.23 -20.93 3.52
CA VAL A 290 16.01 -21.55 3.02
C VAL A 290 15.67 -22.78 3.84
N ALA A 291 14.46 -22.81 4.40
CA ALA A 291 13.90 -24.01 5.00
C ALA A 291 12.96 -24.71 4.02
N VAL A 292 13.10 -26.02 3.88
CA VAL A 292 12.22 -26.87 3.08
C VAL A 292 11.66 -27.98 3.98
N LEU A 293 10.34 -28.12 3.96
CA LEU A 293 9.64 -29.17 4.67
C LEU A 293 9.18 -30.25 3.67
N TYR A 294 9.56 -31.49 3.94
CA TYR A 294 9.28 -32.64 3.08
C TYR A 294 8.38 -33.67 3.76
N GLU A 295 7.78 -34.54 2.94
CA GLU A 295 7.02 -35.71 3.37
C GLU A 295 7.41 -36.97 2.55
N ASP A 296 7.49 -38.13 3.20
CA ASP A 296 7.66 -39.47 2.57
C ASP A 296 6.37 -40.33 2.59
N GLY A 297 5.26 -39.73 3.03
CA GLY A 297 3.93 -40.32 3.18
C GLY A 297 3.54 -40.68 4.62
N LEU A 298 4.53 -40.96 5.49
CA LEU A 298 4.32 -41.25 6.91
C LEU A 298 5.22 -40.44 7.85
N ASN A 299 6.34 -39.92 7.34
CA ASN A 299 7.30 -39.10 8.06
C ASN A 299 7.50 -37.79 7.32
N SER A 300 7.93 -36.80 8.09
CA SER A 300 8.34 -35.52 7.56
C SER A 300 9.80 -35.25 7.88
N LEU A 301 10.43 -34.41 7.07
CA LEU A 301 11.79 -33.94 7.28
C LEU A 301 11.80 -32.43 7.14
N LEU A 302 12.33 -31.72 8.12
CA LEU A 302 12.64 -30.29 7.98
C LEU A 302 14.13 -30.17 7.64
N GLU A 303 14.45 -29.52 6.54
CA GLU A 303 15.83 -29.17 6.17
C GLU A 303 16.00 -27.65 6.13
N VAL A 304 17.08 -27.13 6.72
CA VAL A 304 17.55 -25.76 6.52
C VAL A 304 18.84 -25.80 5.69
N ARG A 305 18.85 -25.01 4.63
CA ARG A 305 19.95 -24.88 3.68
C ARG A 305 20.58 -23.52 3.81
N THR A 306 21.81 -23.52 4.32
CA THR A 306 22.62 -22.32 4.48
C THR A 306 23.54 -22.12 3.27
N PRO A 307 23.65 -20.90 2.74
CA PRO A 307 24.66 -20.53 1.76
C PRO A 307 26.07 -20.96 2.18
N GLY A 308 26.87 -21.45 1.23
CA GLY A 308 28.24 -21.92 1.49
C GLY A 308 28.36 -23.25 2.24
N ARG A 309 27.27 -23.81 2.81
CA ARG A 309 27.29 -25.10 3.51
C ARG A 309 26.90 -26.25 2.56
N ALA A 310 27.79 -27.22 2.39
CA ALA A 310 27.58 -28.34 1.47
C ALA A 310 26.45 -29.29 1.91
N THR A 311 26.21 -29.42 3.22
CA THR A 311 25.20 -30.31 3.79
C THR A 311 24.11 -29.51 4.49
N PRO A 312 22.83 -29.77 4.19
CA PRO A 312 21.73 -29.15 4.92
C PRO A 312 21.74 -29.61 6.38
N VAL A 313 21.24 -28.76 7.26
CA VAL A 313 20.89 -29.15 8.62
C VAL A 313 19.49 -29.71 8.58
N SER A 314 19.28 -30.91 9.10
CA SER A 314 17.97 -31.55 9.02
C SER A 314 17.51 -32.13 10.35
N VAL A 315 16.19 -32.12 10.54
CA VAL A 315 15.50 -32.70 11.69
C VAL A 315 14.40 -33.62 11.18
N ALA A 316 14.49 -34.90 11.53
CA ALA A 316 13.48 -35.88 11.21
C ALA A 316 12.27 -35.74 12.15
N LEU A 317 11.07 -35.76 11.56
CA LEU A 317 9.79 -35.62 12.24
C LEU A 317 8.94 -36.87 11.93
N PRO A 318 9.24 -38.01 12.59
CA PRO A 318 8.64 -39.29 12.25
C PRO A 318 7.17 -39.38 12.64
N GLY A 319 6.36 -40.09 11.84
CA GLY A 319 4.93 -40.30 12.10
C GLY A 319 4.05 -39.06 11.94
N LEU A 320 4.55 -38.05 11.23
CA LEU A 320 3.90 -36.75 11.01
C LEU A 320 3.87 -36.44 9.51
N ARG A 321 2.80 -35.75 9.08
CA ARG A 321 2.64 -35.28 7.70
C ARG A 321 2.86 -33.77 7.61
N ALA A 322 3.67 -33.32 6.67
CA ALA A 322 4.01 -31.92 6.49
C ALA A 322 2.88 -31.12 5.82
N HIS A 323 2.67 -29.88 6.27
CA HIS A 323 1.72 -28.96 5.64
C HIS A 323 2.33 -27.58 5.36
N ALA A 324 2.88 -26.92 6.37
CA ALA A 324 3.39 -25.55 6.23
C ALA A 324 4.68 -25.35 7.04
N VAL A 325 5.48 -24.37 6.63
CA VAL A 325 6.70 -23.94 7.33
C VAL A 325 6.80 -22.41 7.25
N HIS A 326 7.27 -21.77 8.30
CA HIS A 326 7.41 -20.31 8.39
C HIS A 326 8.63 -19.93 9.23
N GLY A 327 9.49 -19.08 8.70
CA GLY A 327 10.59 -18.49 9.44
C GLY A 327 10.25 -17.08 9.92
N PHE A 328 10.72 -16.72 11.12
CA PHE A 328 10.39 -15.46 11.77
C PHE A 328 11.44 -15.10 12.83
N TYR A 329 11.45 -13.85 13.30
CA TYR A 329 12.22 -13.45 14.48
C TYR A 329 11.35 -13.64 15.72
N TYR A 330 11.89 -14.30 16.77
CA TYR A 330 11.14 -14.42 18.01
C TYR A 330 11.05 -13.09 18.76
N ASP A 331 12.11 -12.29 18.73
CA ASP A 331 12.10 -10.92 19.25
C ASP A 331 11.90 -9.97 18.06
N GLU A 332 10.67 -9.51 17.87
CA GLU A 332 10.30 -8.72 16.68
C GLU A 332 10.95 -7.33 16.71
N ALA A 333 11.00 -6.70 17.89
CA ALA A 333 11.49 -5.34 18.04
C ALA A 333 12.99 -5.23 17.76
N THR A 334 13.79 -6.20 18.23
CA THR A 334 15.24 -6.20 18.04
C THR A 334 15.69 -7.03 16.83
N ARG A 335 14.76 -7.71 16.15
CA ARG A 335 15.04 -8.70 15.09
C ARG A 335 16.11 -9.70 15.51
N GLN A 336 15.87 -10.36 16.65
CA GLN A 336 16.79 -11.36 17.22
C GLN A 336 16.13 -12.72 17.33
N ARG A 337 16.98 -13.75 17.49
CA ARG A 337 16.59 -15.15 17.69
C ARG A 337 15.74 -15.65 16.50
N PRO A 338 16.38 -15.92 15.35
CA PRO A 338 15.68 -16.47 14.19
C PRO A 338 15.09 -17.83 14.53
N MET A 339 13.85 -18.04 14.12
CA MET A 339 13.04 -19.21 14.38
C MET A 339 12.54 -19.83 13.09
N VAL A 340 12.21 -21.13 13.16
CA VAL A 340 11.49 -21.85 12.12
C VAL A 340 10.36 -22.65 12.79
N ALA A 341 9.12 -22.37 12.41
CA ALA A 341 7.96 -23.15 12.79
C ALA A 341 7.55 -24.09 11.65
N ALA A 342 7.31 -25.37 11.96
CA ALA A 342 6.78 -26.36 11.04
C ALA A 342 5.42 -26.85 11.55
N VAL A 343 4.41 -26.77 10.69
CA VAL A 343 3.06 -27.27 10.96
C VAL A 343 2.87 -28.60 10.25
N LEU A 344 2.56 -29.62 11.05
CA LEU A 344 2.38 -31.00 10.63
C LEU A 344 1.02 -31.51 11.08
N THR A 345 0.63 -32.72 10.65
CA THR A 345 -0.50 -33.42 11.24
C THR A 345 -0.17 -34.84 11.68
N ARG A 346 -0.80 -35.25 12.79
CA ARG A 346 -0.82 -36.63 13.28
C ARG A 346 -2.26 -37.07 13.43
N SER A 347 -2.66 -38.11 12.69
CA SER A 347 -4.04 -38.64 12.78
C SER A 347 -5.13 -37.54 12.66
N ARG A 348 -4.88 -36.51 11.83
CA ARG A 348 -5.71 -35.30 11.59
C ARG A 348 -5.66 -34.19 12.65
N LEU A 349 -4.86 -34.33 13.69
CA LEU A 349 -4.60 -33.23 14.62
C LEU A 349 -3.38 -32.44 14.12
N PRO A 350 -3.43 -31.10 14.06
CA PRO A 350 -2.24 -30.33 13.75
C PRO A 350 -1.18 -30.55 14.83
N VAL A 351 0.08 -30.29 14.51
CA VAL A 351 1.21 -30.32 15.45
C VAL A 351 2.16 -29.23 14.99
N VAL A 352 2.53 -28.32 15.88
CA VAL A 352 3.49 -27.24 15.57
C VAL A 352 4.80 -27.56 16.27
N TYR A 353 5.89 -27.62 15.51
CA TYR A 353 7.24 -27.69 16.04
C TYR A 353 7.94 -26.35 15.79
N VAL A 354 8.57 -25.80 16.82
CA VAL A 354 9.33 -24.55 16.72
C VAL A 354 10.80 -24.82 17.04
N PHE A 355 11.67 -24.33 16.18
CA PHE A 355 13.11 -24.46 16.31
C PHE A 355 13.76 -23.08 16.28
N GLU A 356 14.67 -22.83 17.20
CA GLU A 356 15.59 -21.70 17.12
C GLU A 356 16.75 -22.07 16.20
N TRP A 357 17.02 -21.24 15.20
CA TRP A 357 18.21 -21.36 14.37
C TRP A 357 19.38 -20.73 15.11
N ARG A 358 20.32 -21.56 15.56
CA ARG A 358 21.45 -21.10 16.37
C ARG A 358 22.71 -21.88 16.08
N ALA A 359 23.78 -21.16 15.73
CA ALA A 359 25.11 -21.72 15.47
C ALA A 359 25.06 -22.88 14.46
N GLY A 360 24.33 -22.68 13.37
CA GLY A 360 24.21 -23.64 12.28
C GLY A 360 23.49 -24.93 12.68
N GLN A 361 22.56 -24.85 13.64
CA GLN A 361 21.76 -25.96 14.12
C GLN A 361 20.30 -25.52 14.34
N LEU A 362 19.39 -26.46 14.11
CA LEU A 362 18.01 -26.37 14.55
C LEU A 362 17.96 -26.84 16.01
N VAL A 363 17.89 -25.90 16.93
CA VAL A 363 17.73 -26.17 18.35
C VAL A 363 16.23 -26.17 18.66
N PRO A 364 15.64 -27.28 19.11
CA PRO A 364 14.24 -27.28 19.52
C PRO A 364 14.01 -26.17 20.53
N HIS A 365 13.03 -25.30 20.28
CA HIS A 365 12.67 -24.27 21.22
C HIS A 365 11.83 -24.92 22.33
N ASP A 366 12.26 -24.80 23.59
CA ASP A 366 11.59 -25.43 24.74
C ASP A 366 10.10 -25.03 24.74
N GLY A 367 9.17 -25.98 24.92
CA GLY A 367 7.74 -25.67 25.10
C GLY A 367 6.76 -26.15 24.00
N LEU A 368 7.22 -26.59 22.83
CA LEU A 368 6.36 -27.25 21.82
C LEU A 368 7.02 -28.52 21.25
N GLN A 369 7.31 -29.50 22.11
CA GLN A 369 7.39 -30.91 21.70
C GLN A 369 6.09 -31.63 22.07
N GLY A 370 4.96 -31.15 21.56
CA GLY A 370 3.65 -31.67 21.94
C GLY A 370 2.79 -31.94 20.72
N GLU A 371 2.24 -33.16 20.62
CA GLU A 371 0.98 -33.33 19.87
C GLU A 371 0.01 -32.25 20.36
N LEU A 372 -0.76 -31.64 19.46
CA LEU A 372 -1.96 -30.93 19.88
C LEU A 372 -2.94 -31.97 20.44
N ALA A 373 -2.72 -32.40 21.68
CA ALA A 373 -3.82 -32.78 22.52
C ALA A 373 -4.64 -31.50 22.61
N THR A 374 -5.78 -31.51 21.91
CA THR A 374 -6.79 -30.48 21.96
C THR A 374 -7.23 -30.31 23.42
N SER A 375 -6.47 -29.56 24.19
CA SER A 375 -6.94 -28.79 25.33
C SER A 375 -7.61 -27.51 24.81
N CYS A 376 -8.34 -27.61 23.68
CA CYS A 376 -9.74 -27.24 23.79
C CYS A 376 -10.27 -27.99 25.01
N GLY A 377 -10.16 -27.37 26.19
CA GLY A 377 -11.02 -27.71 27.29
C GLY A 377 -12.39 -27.70 26.66
N TRP A 378 -12.96 -28.88 26.45
CA TRP A 378 -14.36 -29.09 26.20
C TRP A 378 -15.02 -28.52 27.43
N HIS A 379 -15.14 -27.20 27.45
CA HIS A 379 -15.64 -26.47 28.57
C HIS A 379 -17.08 -26.94 28.62
N GLU A 380 -17.42 -27.64 29.70
CA GLU A 380 -18.77 -28.12 30.01
C GLU A 380 -19.82 -26.98 29.92
N THR A 381 -19.39 -25.73 29.77
CA THR A 381 -20.19 -24.53 29.52
C THR A 381 -20.81 -24.42 28.12
N CYS A 382 -20.32 -25.14 27.09
CA CYS A 382 -21.02 -25.18 25.79
C CYS A 382 -22.33 -26.01 25.84
N GLN A 383 -22.61 -26.70 26.95
CA GLN A 383 -23.89 -27.36 27.19
C GLN A 383 -24.94 -26.46 27.87
N ARG A 384 -24.61 -25.20 28.24
CA ARG A 384 -25.55 -24.34 28.99
C ARG A 384 -25.55 -22.84 28.67
N ALA A 385 -24.78 -22.35 27.71
CA ALA A 385 -24.87 -20.94 27.32
C ALA A 385 -26.13 -20.71 26.46
N THR A 386 -27.19 -20.25 27.11
CA THR A 386 -28.39 -19.72 26.44
C THR A 386 -28.01 -18.38 25.82
N VAL A 387 -27.78 -18.34 24.50
CA VAL A 387 -27.62 -17.07 23.78
C VAL A 387 -29.00 -16.61 23.35
N THR A 388 -29.50 -15.54 23.97
CA THR A 388 -30.64 -14.79 23.45
C THR A 388 -30.21 -14.03 22.21
N CYS A 389 -30.66 -14.47 21.03
CA CYS A 389 -30.54 -13.69 19.79
C CYS A 389 -31.41 -12.43 19.90
N THR A 390 -30.84 -11.26 19.65
CA THR A 390 -31.56 -9.96 19.67
C THR A 390 -31.89 -9.41 18.28
N ILE A 391 -31.67 -10.17 17.20
CA ILE A 391 -31.96 -9.72 15.83
C ILE A 391 -32.61 -10.87 15.04
N ASP A 392 -33.74 -10.58 14.40
CA ASP A 392 -34.73 -11.51 13.81
C ASP A 392 -34.36 -12.03 12.39
N ASP A 393 -33.21 -11.66 11.84
CA ASP A 393 -32.96 -11.79 10.39
C ASP A 393 -32.45 -13.18 9.90
N ASP A 394 -32.19 -14.14 10.79
CA ASP A 394 -31.61 -15.45 10.42
C ASP A 394 -32.61 -16.63 10.39
N CYS A 395 -33.91 -16.40 10.57
CA CYS A 395 -34.92 -17.48 10.51
C CYS A 395 -35.57 -17.56 9.13
N ASN A 396 -34.94 -18.32 8.22
CA ASN A 396 -35.56 -18.67 6.93
C ASN A 396 -36.86 -19.47 7.11
N ASP A 397 -37.84 -19.14 6.25
CA ASP A 397 -39.24 -19.53 6.31
C ASP A 397 -39.52 -21.05 6.48
N ASN A 398 -40.43 -21.37 7.42
CA ASN A 398 -41.24 -22.59 7.60
C ASN A 398 -40.91 -23.63 8.69
N GLU A 399 -40.03 -23.36 9.66
CA GLU A 399 -40.04 -24.11 10.93
C GLU A 399 -40.32 -23.17 12.11
N ALA A 400 -41.49 -23.35 12.73
CA ALA A 400 -41.90 -22.61 13.91
C ALA A 400 -40.92 -22.88 15.06
N CYS A 401 -40.32 -21.82 15.61
CA CYS A 401 -39.59 -21.87 16.87
C CYS A 401 -40.54 -22.20 18.03
N GLU A 402 -40.69 -23.48 18.38
CA GLU A 402 -41.21 -23.84 19.69
C GLU A 402 -40.14 -23.51 20.75
N ALA A 403 -40.38 -22.44 21.50
CA ALA A 403 -39.67 -22.08 22.73
C ALA A 403 -38.14 -21.91 22.61
N GLY A 404 -37.68 -20.91 21.86
CA GLY A 404 -36.45 -20.16 22.16
C GLY A 404 -35.14 -20.95 22.27
N VAL A 405 -34.99 -22.09 21.59
CA VAL A 405 -33.73 -22.85 21.56
C VAL A 405 -33.34 -23.13 20.11
N CYS A 406 -32.36 -22.38 19.60
CA CYS A 406 -31.61 -22.79 18.42
C CYS A 406 -30.79 -24.04 18.77
N ARG A 407 -31.08 -25.19 18.15
CA ARG A 407 -30.17 -26.34 18.21
C ARG A 407 -28.93 -26.01 17.38
N LEU A 408 -27.87 -25.55 18.04
CA LEU A 408 -26.54 -25.52 17.43
C LEU A 408 -26.20 -26.94 16.96
N LYS A 409 -25.89 -27.09 15.66
CA LYS A 409 -25.19 -28.28 15.15
C LYS A 409 -23.89 -28.44 15.96
N PRO A 410 -23.44 -29.68 16.26
CA PRO A 410 -22.22 -29.89 17.03
C PRO A 410 -21.04 -29.15 16.40
N CYS A 411 -20.27 -28.45 17.22
CA CYS A 411 -19.02 -27.82 16.83
C CYS A 411 -18.12 -28.83 16.09
N ALA A 412 -17.58 -28.36 14.96
CA ALA A 412 -16.76 -28.97 13.92
C ALA A 412 -16.33 -30.46 14.06
N PRO A 413 -16.45 -31.26 12.98
CA PRO A 413 -15.75 -32.56 12.88
C PRO A 413 -14.22 -32.37 12.89
N PRO A 414 -13.44 -33.45 13.17
CA PRO A 414 -11.97 -33.40 13.08
C PRO A 414 -11.52 -32.98 11.67
N MET A 415 -10.52 -32.10 11.58
CA MET A 415 -9.99 -31.52 10.34
C MET A 415 -9.93 -32.56 9.20
N GLU A 416 -10.50 -32.22 8.05
CA GLU A 416 -10.34 -33.06 6.88
C GLU A 416 -8.88 -33.06 6.38
N PRO A 417 -8.33 -34.24 6.03
CA PRO A 417 -6.91 -34.41 5.65
C PRO A 417 -6.51 -33.76 4.31
N GLN A 418 -7.39 -33.00 3.66
CA GLN A 418 -7.14 -32.31 2.38
C GLN A 418 -7.12 -30.79 2.48
N SER A 419 -7.16 -30.26 3.70
CA SER A 419 -7.32 -28.83 3.92
C SER A 419 -5.96 -28.11 3.93
N GLN A 420 -5.88 -26.95 3.27
CA GLN A 420 -4.66 -26.14 3.23
C GLN A 420 -4.45 -25.51 4.61
N ILE A 421 -3.24 -25.66 5.15
CA ILE A 421 -2.84 -25.08 6.43
C ILE A 421 -1.87 -23.94 6.14
N SER A 422 -2.07 -22.80 6.80
CA SER A 422 -1.13 -21.68 6.80
C SER A 422 -0.77 -21.30 8.23
N ILE A 423 0.38 -20.66 8.37
CA ILE A 423 0.95 -20.20 9.63
C ILE A 423 1.53 -18.81 9.43
N GLU A 424 1.31 -17.95 10.42
CA GLU A 424 1.87 -16.60 10.49
C GLU A 424 2.43 -16.38 11.90
N ALA A 425 3.50 -15.60 12.01
CA ALA A 425 4.10 -15.21 13.27
C ALA A 425 4.03 -13.69 13.45
N ARG A 426 3.61 -13.23 14.62
CA ARG A 426 3.56 -11.81 14.97
C ARG A 426 3.38 -11.61 16.48
N ASP A 427 3.91 -10.54 17.03
CA ASP A 427 3.53 -10.05 18.35
C ASP A 427 2.07 -9.54 18.34
N VAL A 428 1.11 -10.41 18.68
CA VAL A 428 -0.33 -10.12 18.62
C VAL A 428 -0.80 -9.39 19.87
N ASP A 429 -0.20 -9.72 21.02
CA ASP A 429 -0.56 -9.14 22.33
C ASP A 429 0.39 -8.00 22.79
N HIS A 430 1.32 -7.61 21.93
CA HIS A 430 2.25 -6.49 22.10
C HIS A 430 3.21 -6.66 23.28
N ASP A 431 3.65 -7.89 23.55
CA ASP A 431 4.61 -8.22 24.61
C ASP A 431 6.08 -8.13 24.16
N GLY A 432 6.31 -7.87 22.87
CA GLY A 432 7.61 -7.77 22.20
C GLY A 432 8.10 -9.08 21.58
N PHE A 433 7.36 -10.18 21.74
CA PHE A 433 7.72 -11.50 21.22
C PHE A 433 6.69 -12.00 20.21
N ALA A 434 7.17 -12.76 19.22
CA ALA A 434 6.30 -13.28 18.18
C ALA A 434 5.41 -14.42 18.70
N ASP A 435 4.10 -14.23 18.59
CA ASP A 435 3.07 -15.26 18.71
C ASP A 435 2.87 -16.00 17.39
N LEU A 436 2.20 -17.16 17.41
CA LEU A 436 1.90 -17.93 16.21
C LEU A 436 0.40 -18.05 15.99
N ALA A 437 -0.05 -17.84 14.76
CA ALA A 437 -1.39 -18.17 14.31
C ALA A 437 -1.33 -19.31 13.30
N VAL A 438 -2.17 -20.33 13.48
CA VAL A 438 -2.30 -21.46 12.55
C VAL A 438 -3.74 -21.58 12.10
N GLY A 439 -3.97 -21.44 10.79
CA GLY A 439 -5.29 -21.49 10.18
C GLY A 439 -5.44 -22.67 9.23
N ASN A 440 -6.69 -23.08 9.01
CA ASN A 440 -7.02 -24.17 8.11
C ASN A 440 -8.21 -23.84 7.18
N SER A 441 -8.11 -24.25 5.92
CA SER A 441 -9.13 -24.05 4.90
C SER A 441 -10.45 -24.81 5.18
N GLY A 442 -10.40 -26.02 5.76
CA GLY A 442 -11.56 -26.93 5.78
C GLY A 442 -12.74 -26.49 6.68
N ASP A 443 -12.48 -26.31 7.97
CA ASP A 443 -13.51 -26.09 9.00
C ASP A 443 -13.36 -24.74 9.74
N PHE A 444 -12.46 -23.89 9.25
CA PHE A 444 -12.06 -22.58 9.76
C PHE A 444 -11.99 -22.44 11.30
N ALA A 445 -10.89 -22.95 11.85
CA ALA A 445 -10.38 -22.58 13.17
C ALA A 445 -9.00 -21.94 12.98
N VAL A 446 -8.82 -20.71 13.47
CA VAL A 446 -7.48 -20.12 13.66
C VAL A 446 -7.10 -20.37 15.10
N MET A 447 -5.98 -21.03 15.30
CA MET A 447 -5.41 -21.28 16.63
C MET A 447 -4.29 -20.28 16.87
N PHE A 448 -4.33 -19.62 18.01
CA PHE A 448 -3.28 -18.72 18.45
C PHE A 448 -2.41 -19.40 19.50
N PHE A 449 -1.12 -19.12 19.45
CA PHE A 449 -0.13 -19.58 20.41
C PHE A 449 0.59 -18.35 20.93
N TYR A 450 0.25 -17.93 22.15
CA TYR A 450 0.77 -16.72 22.76
C TYR A 450 2.02 -17.02 23.57
N THR A 451 3.03 -16.16 23.48
CA THR A 451 4.25 -16.26 24.28
C THR A 451 4.04 -15.75 25.72
N SER A 452 3.33 -14.62 25.87
CA SER A 452 3.07 -13.93 27.15
C SER A 452 2.39 -14.76 28.22
N SER A 453 1.62 -15.78 27.81
CA SER A 453 0.76 -16.57 28.70
C SER A 453 1.25 -17.99 28.95
N ALA A 454 2.47 -18.33 28.47
CA ALA A 454 3.07 -19.64 28.64
C ALA A 454 3.18 -20.06 30.12
N ASP A 455 2.84 -21.32 30.43
CA ASP A 455 3.00 -21.86 31.77
C ASP A 455 4.51 -21.99 32.11
N PRO A 456 4.92 -21.98 33.39
CA PRO A 456 6.35 -22.03 33.75
C PRO A 456 7.08 -23.26 33.17
N GLY A 457 7.98 -23.02 32.23
CA GLY A 457 8.73 -24.07 31.50
C GLY A 457 8.19 -24.38 30.10
N GLU A 458 7.11 -23.72 29.68
CA GLU A 458 6.61 -23.66 28.31
C GLU A 458 6.97 -22.30 27.70
N SER A 459 7.07 -22.21 26.37
CA SER A 459 7.31 -20.94 25.65
C SER A 459 6.09 -20.43 24.89
N TYR A 460 5.03 -21.23 24.78
CA TYR A 460 3.78 -20.85 24.15
C TYR A 460 2.60 -21.46 24.89
N LYS A 461 1.49 -20.73 24.99
CA LYS A 461 0.20 -21.25 25.42
C LYS A 461 -0.82 -21.17 24.30
N SER A 462 -1.50 -22.28 24.04
CA SER A 462 -2.55 -22.34 23.03
C SER A 462 -3.81 -21.62 23.52
N GLY A 463 -4.27 -20.63 22.76
CA GLY A 463 -5.63 -20.08 22.80
C GLY A 463 -6.38 -20.49 21.55
N ALA A 464 -7.58 -21.06 21.68
CA ALA A 464 -8.39 -21.47 20.53
C ALA A 464 -9.52 -20.47 20.27
N CYS A 465 -9.66 -20.05 19.01
CA CYS A 465 -10.85 -19.36 18.52
C CYS A 465 -11.46 -20.14 17.37
N THR A 466 -12.65 -20.69 17.61
CA THR A 466 -13.46 -21.35 16.59
C THR A 466 -14.44 -20.34 15.99
N CYS A 467 -14.07 -19.74 14.87
CA CYS A 467 -14.95 -18.82 14.14
C CYS A 467 -15.71 -19.56 13.03
N ALA A 468 -16.50 -20.57 13.40
CA ALA A 468 -17.24 -21.43 12.48
C ALA A 468 -18.36 -20.73 11.65
N LYS A 469 -18.47 -19.40 11.70
CA LYS A 469 -19.61 -18.65 11.15
C LYS A 469 -19.43 -18.17 9.69
N PHE A 470 -18.24 -18.25 9.08
CA PHE A 470 -17.90 -17.37 7.94
C PHE A 470 -17.43 -18.03 6.63
N GLY A 471 -17.96 -19.20 6.29
CA GLY A 471 -17.79 -19.80 4.95
C GLY A 471 -16.61 -20.77 4.83
N GLN A 472 -16.61 -21.59 3.78
CA GLN A 472 -15.65 -22.68 3.59
C GLN A 472 -14.42 -22.25 2.79
N ASN A 473 -13.25 -22.80 3.14
CA ASN A 473 -12.00 -22.78 2.37
C ASN A 473 -11.32 -21.41 2.15
N PRO A 474 -10.81 -20.74 3.19
CA PRO A 474 -9.74 -19.76 2.99
C PRO A 474 -8.45 -20.44 2.51
N ASN A 475 -7.82 -19.88 1.49
CA ASN A 475 -6.54 -20.37 0.97
C ASN A 475 -5.33 -19.60 1.55
N GLY A 476 -5.56 -18.45 2.22
CA GLY A 476 -4.52 -17.65 2.87
C GLY A 476 -5.07 -16.68 3.93
N PHE A 477 -4.24 -16.31 4.90
CA PHE A 477 -4.52 -15.27 5.89
C PHE A 477 -3.23 -14.56 6.30
N ALA A 478 -3.37 -13.32 6.79
CA ALA A 478 -2.27 -12.54 7.37
C ALA A 478 -2.70 -11.90 8.68
N LEU A 479 -1.74 -11.68 9.59
CA LEU A 479 -1.92 -10.88 10.79
C LEU A 479 -1.44 -9.45 10.50
N LEU A 480 -2.37 -8.49 10.50
CA LEU A 480 -2.14 -7.07 10.18
C LEU A 480 -2.45 -6.20 11.39
N ASN A 481 -1.99 -4.96 11.40
CA ASN A 481 -2.47 -3.91 12.30
C ASN A 481 -3.14 -2.88 11.40
N LEU A 482 -4.47 -2.89 11.31
CA LEU A 482 -5.18 -1.99 10.40
C LEU A 482 -5.69 -0.74 11.13
N GLY A 483 -5.55 -0.66 12.47
CA GLY A 483 -6.07 0.43 13.29
C GLY A 483 -7.56 0.34 13.56
N GLY A 484 -8.16 1.26 14.32
CA GLY A 484 -9.62 1.29 14.54
C GLY A 484 -10.16 2.64 15.03
N PRO A 485 -11.48 2.80 15.23
CA PRO A 485 -12.09 4.02 15.75
C PRO A 485 -11.66 4.36 17.19
N SER A 486 -11.01 3.41 17.88
CA SER A 486 -10.14 3.70 19.01
C SER A 486 -8.70 3.67 18.49
N PRO A 487 -7.92 4.76 18.66
CA PRO A 487 -6.55 4.87 18.17
C PRO A 487 -5.56 4.04 19.00
N ASP A 488 -5.98 2.87 19.49
CA ASP A 488 -5.13 2.01 20.30
C ASP A 488 -4.30 1.12 19.37
N PRO A 489 -2.98 1.36 19.24
CA PRO A 489 -2.12 0.59 18.35
C PRO A 489 -1.90 -0.85 18.84
N THR A 490 -2.48 -1.24 19.98
CA THR A 490 -2.32 -2.56 20.62
C THR A 490 -3.30 -3.63 20.12
N VAL A 491 -4.06 -3.37 19.05
CA VAL A 491 -5.02 -4.34 18.52
C VAL A 491 -4.54 -4.83 17.17
N SER A 492 -4.09 -6.09 17.12
CA SER A 492 -3.80 -6.77 15.86
C SER A 492 -5.09 -7.23 15.17
N ASP A 493 -5.25 -6.83 13.91
CA ASP A 493 -6.32 -7.25 13.01
C ASP A 493 -5.92 -8.48 12.19
N VAL A 494 -6.67 -9.57 12.32
CA VAL A 494 -6.49 -10.72 11.40
C VAL A 494 -7.23 -10.41 10.10
N VAL A 495 -6.59 -10.60 8.94
CA VAL A 495 -7.22 -10.51 7.62
C VAL A 495 -7.22 -11.86 6.94
N LEU A 496 -8.40 -12.27 6.47
CA LEU A 496 -8.63 -13.56 5.84
C LEU A 496 -9.01 -13.40 4.38
N GLY A 497 -8.54 -14.34 3.54
CA GLY A 497 -9.02 -14.47 2.17
C GLY A 497 -9.79 -15.76 1.95
N SER A 498 -11.07 -15.69 1.55
CA SER A 498 -11.88 -16.88 1.23
C SER A 498 -11.98 -17.17 -0.28
N ALA A 499 -12.42 -18.39 -0.61
CA ALA A 499 -12.74 -18.77 -1.98
C ALA A 499 -13.90 -17.95 -2.60
N GLY A 500 -14.70 -17.25 -1.78
CA GLY A 500 -15.78 -16.36 -2.21
C GLY A 500 -15.44 -14.87 -2.17
N GLY A 501 -14.20 -14.48 -1.83
CA GLY A 501 -13.77 -13.09 -1.77
C GLY A 501 -14.12 -12.36 -0.46
N THR A 502 -14.45 -13.08 0.61
CA THR A 502 -14.76 -12.44 1.91
C THR A 502 -13.49 -12.16 2.71
N PHE A 503 -13.36 -10.90 3.14
CA PHE A 503 -12.44 -10.45 4.18
C PHE A 503 -13.13 -10.51 5.54
N VAL A 504 -12.40 -10.89 6.58
CA VAL A 504 -12.88 -10.78 7.96
C VAL A 504 -11.81 -10.08 8.75
N ARG A 505 -12.22 -9.02 9.45
CA ARG A 505 -11.42 -8.29 10.41
C ARG A 505 -11.69 -8.82 11.82
N TYR A 506 -10.65 -8.95 12.62
CA TYR A 506 -10.74 -9.36 14.02
C TYR A 506 -10.18 -8.26 14.91
N ALA A 507 -10.84 -7.96 16.03
CA ALA A 507 -10.32 -7.03 17.02
C ALA A 507 -10.53 -7.62 18.42
N GLU A 508 -9.53 -7.54 19.29
CA GLU A 508 -9.70 -7.87 20.70
C GLU A 508 -10.67 -6.87 21.36
N PRO A 509 -11.58 -7.32 22.25
CA PRO A 509 -12.28 -6.41 23.13
C PRO A 509 -11.34 -5.93 24.24
N MET A 510 -11.27 -4.61 24.38
CA MET A 510 -10.59 -3.84 25.43
C MET A 510 -10.34 -4.58 26.75
N VAL A 511 -9.09 -4.49 27.22
CA VAL A 511 -8.62 -4.65 28.62
C VAL A 511 -9.59 -5.36 29.57
N GLY A 512 -9.38 -6.66 29.77
CA GLY A 512 -10.06 -7.46 30.80
C GLY A 512 -11.16 -8.41 30.29
N GLY A 513 -11.41 -8.46 28.98
CA GLY A 513 -12.23 -9.49 28.35
C GLY A 513 -11.39 -10.73 28.01
N SER A 514 -11.74 -11.89 28.55
CA SER A 514 -11.08 -13.16 28.19
C SER A 514 -11.64 -13.68 26.86
N GLY A 515 -11.06 -13.24 25.74
CA GLY A 515 -11.21 -13.90 24.44
C GLY A 515 -11.39 -12.95 23.24
N LEU A 516 -10.75 -13.31 22.13
CA LEU A 516 -10.96 -12.73 20.81
C LEU A 516 -12.44 -12.83 20.42
N THR A 517 -13.05 -11.72 19.99
CA THR A 517 -14.40 -11.70 19.43
C THR A 517 -14.32 -11.67 17.90
N CYS A 518 -14.92 -12.64 17.21
CA CYS A 518 -14.95 -12.65 15.75
C CYS A 518 -15.77 -11.43 15.25
N GLY A 519 -15.17 -10.56 14.43
CA GLY A 519 -15.85 -9.42 13.79
C GLY A 519 -16.81 -9.82 12.67
N SER A 520 -17.50 -8.85 12.08
CA SER A 520 -18.36 -9.07 10.91
C SER A 520 -17.54 -9.15 9.62
N PRO A 521 -17.83 -10.08 8.70
CA PRO A 521 -17.15 -10.18 7.40
C PRO A 521 -17.54 -9.02 6.48
N THR A 522 -16.57 -8.47 5.75
CA THR A 522 -16.78 -7.56 4.63
C THR A 522 -16.57 -8.35 3.33
N SER A 523 -17.59 -8.45 2.48
CA SER A 523 -17.48 -9.18 1.21
C SER A 523 -16.91 -8.28 0.11
N LEU A 524 -15.86 -8.72 -0.59
CA LEU A 524 -15.68 -8.28 -1.97
C LEU A 524 -16.83 -8.89 -2.77
N ARG A 525 -17.68 -8.08 -3.39
CA ARG A 525 -18.82 -8.57 -4.19
C ARG A 525 -18.39 -9.23 -5.52
N ASP A 526 -17.09 -9.38 -5.76
CA ASP A 526 -16.53 -9.71 -7.08
C ASP A 526 -16.38 -11.22 -7.35
N GLY A 527 -16.65 -12.08 -6.37
CA GLY A 527 -16.60 -13.53 -6.57
C GLY A 527 -15.21 -14.07 -6.90
N MET A 528 -14.15 -13.40 -6.45
CA MET A 528 -12.77 -13.83 -6.67
C MET A 528 -12.30 -14.73 -5.52
N SER A 529 -11.59 -15.81 -5.86
CA SER A 529 -10.99 -16.71 -4.89
C SER A 529 -9.66 -16.14 -4.44
N VAL A 530 -9.53 -15.80 -3.16
CA VAL A 530 -8.22 -15.40 -2.60
C VAL A 530 -7.33 -16.63 -2.51
N ARG A 531 -6.09 -16.51 -2.98
CA ARG A 531 -5.06 -17.55 -2.99
C ARG A 531 -4.04 -17.36 -1.88
N ASP A 532 -3.67 -16.10 -1.63
CA ASP A 532 -2.69 -15.73 -0.62
C ASP A 532 -2.97 -14.30 -0.12
N VAL A 533 -2.55 -14.02 1.10
CA VAL A 533 -2.61 -12.68 1.72
C VAL A 533 -1.29 -12.44 2.43
N ARG A 534 -0.65 -11.30 2.17
CA ARG A 534 0.62 -10.91 2.80
C ARG A 534 0.52 -9.54 3.44
N ARG A 535 1.14 -9.42 4.61
CA ARG A 535 1.42 -8.14 5.27
C ARG A 535 2.49 -7.41 4.49
N ALA A 536 2.27 -6.14 4.23
CA ALA A 536 3.25 -5.26 3.59
C ALA A 536 3.40 -3.93 4.34
N SER A 537 4.48 -3.23 4.04
CA SER A 537 4.77 -1.88 4.51
C SER A 537 5.29 -1.06 3.33
N LEU A 538 4.46 -0.94 2.29
CA LEU A 538 4.84 -0.34 1.01
C LEU A 538 4.89 1.19 1.07
N GLN A 539 4.18 1.79 2.02
CA GLN A 539 4.24 3.24 2.24
C GLN A 539 5.43 3.68 3.11
N CYS A 540 6.35 2.77 3.44
CA CYS A 540 7.27 2.97 4.53
C CYS A 540 8.72 2.59 4.23
N SER A 541 9.63 3.44 4.73
CA SER A 541 11.07 3.19 4.70
C SER A 541 11.55 2.61 6.04
N PRO A 542 12.53 1.70 6.07
CA PRO A 542 13.16 1.26 7.29
C PRO A 542 13.77 2.45 8.04
N GLY A 543 13.26 2.73 9.25
CA GLY A 543 13.77 3.78 10.13
C GLY A 543 13.01 5.11 10.08
N ASP A 544 11.96 5.23 9.28
CA ASP A 544 11.07 6.39 9.33
C ASP A 544 10.13 6.31 10.54
N LEU A 545 10.31 7.23 11.51
CA LEU A 545 9.49 7.34 12.70
C LEU A 545 8.10 7.95 12.43
N SER A 546 7.88 8.48 11.22
CA SER A 546 6.62 9.12 10.79
C SER A 546 5.68 8.17 10.04
N CYS A 547 6.15 6.96 9.73
CA CYS A 547 5.35 5.92 9.13
C CYS A 547 4.10 5.61 9.94
N VAL A 548 2.95 5.61 9.26
CA VAL A 548 1.65 5.24 9.86
C VAL A 548 1.79 3.94 10.63
N SER A 549 1.12 3.85 11.78
CA SER A 549 1.11 2.66 12.65
C SER A 549 0.37 1.46 12.05
N TYR A 550 -0.01 1.51 10.77
CA TYR A 550 -0.89 0.54 10.13
C TYR A 550 -0.16 -0.19 9.00
N ASP A 551 -0.52 -1.45 8.82
CA ASP A 551 0.03 -2.31 7.78
C ASP A 551 -0.76 -2.20 6.47
N ASP A 552 -0.05 -2.35 5.37
CA ASP A 552 -0.63 -2.60 4.06
C ASP A 552 -0.91 -4.11 3.89
N ALA A 553 -1.80 -4.46 2.96
CA ALA A 553 -2.12 -5.84 2.63
C ALA A 553 -1.98 -6.10 1.13
N VAL A 554 -1.25 -7.15 0.76
CA VAL A 554 -1.23 -7.68 -0.60
C VAL A 554 -2.14 -8.90 -0.66
N VAL A 555 -3.14 -8.86 -1.53
CA VAL A 555 -4.14 -9.91 -1.71
C VAL A 555 -3.98 -10.52 -3.10
N VAL A 556 -3.54 -11.76 -3.15
CA VAL A 556 -3.41 -12.52 -4.39
C VAL A 556 -4.73 -13.21 -4.68
N SER A 557 -5.37 -12.85 -5.79
CA SER A 557 -6.69 -13.35 -6.15
C SER A 557 -6.68 -14.01 -7.53
N ALA A 558 -7.49 -15.05 -7.69
CA ALA A 558 -7.77 -15.66 -8.98
C ALA A 558 -9.27 -15.66 -9.25
N ARG A 559 -9.69 -15.40 -10.49
CA ARG A 559 -11.09 -15.58 -10.88
C ARG A 559 -11.41 -17.07 -10.91
N GLY A 560 -12.38 -17.48 -10.10
CA GLY A 560 -12.86 -18.85 -10.10
C GLY A 560 -13.71 -19.22 -8.89
N ILE A 561 -15.03 -19.05 -9.02
CA ILE A 561 -16.00 -19.88 -8.29
C ILE A 561 -16.60 -20.85 -9.31
N SER A 562 -16.65 -22.14 -9.00
CA SER A 562 -17.35 -23.19 -9.77
C SER A 562 -16.75 -23.60 -11.14
N GLY A 563 -15.45 -23.94 -11.19
CA GLY A 563 -14.90 -24.68 -12.34
C GLY A 563 -14.57 -23.82 -13.59
N GLY A 564 -14.34 -22.52 -13.41
CA GLY A 564 -13.69 -21.68 -14.42
C GLY A 564 -12.23 -22.11 -14.66
N SER A 565 -11.77 -21.92 -15.89
CA SER A 565 -10.46 -22.42 -16.35
C SER A 565 -9.28 -21.76 -15.63
N LEU A 566 -8.17 -22.49 -15.46
CA LEU A 566 -6.85 -21.94 -15.07
C LEU A 566 -6.28 -20.95 -16.11
N ASP A 567 -7.04 -20.65 -17.17
CA ASP A 567 -6.65 -19.86 -18.33
C ASP A 567 -6.95 -18.36 -18.22
N GLU A 568 -7.66 -17.91 -17.18
CA GLU A 568 -7.93 -16.47 -16.99
C GLU A 568 -6.77 -15.79 -16.23
N PRO A 569 -6.37 -14.57 -16.62
CA PRO A 569 -5.38 -13.80 -15.88
C PRO A 569 -5.92 -13.51 -14.47
N GLY A 570 -5.16 -13.90 -13.44
CA GLY A 570 -5.47 -13.55 -12.05
C GLY A 570 -5.14 -12.09 -11.77
N PHE A 571 -5.66 -11.56 -10.66
CA PHE A 571 -5.46 -10.17 -10.25
C PHE A 571 -4.79 -10.14 -8.89
N ILE A 572 -3.76 -9.30 -8.74
CA ILE A 572 -3.18 -8.98 -7.44
C ILE A 572 -3.80 -7.66 -7.01
N ARG A 573 -4.33 -7.57 -5.79
CA ARG A 573 -4.79 -6.31 -5.21
C ARG A 573 -3.86 -5.90 -4.09
N VAL A 574 -3.44 -4.65 -4.12
CA VAL A 574 -2.74 -4.02 -3.00
C VAL A 574 -3.74 -3.14 -2.29
N LEU A 575 -3.88 -3.32 -0.98
CA LEU A 575 -4.74 -2.56 -0.10
C LEU A 575 -3.85 -1.76 0.84
N PHE A 576 -4.01 -0.44 0.86
CA PHE A 576 -3.23 0.42 1.74
C PHE A 576 -3.98 0.71 3.05
N GLY A 577 -3.24 0.76 4.16
CA GLY A 577 -3.83 0.75 5.50
C GLY A 577 -4.20 2.11 6.11
N SER A 578 -5.50 2.32 6.34
CA SER A 578 -6.05 2.88 7.58
C SER A 578 -7.39 2.20 7.87
N SER A 579 -7.76 2.00 9.13
CA SER A 579 -8.90 1.16 9.52
C SER A 579 -10.25 1.54 8.94
N TYR A 580 -10.41 2.82 8.64
CA TYR A 580 -11.60 3.39 8.04
C TYR A 580 -11.82 2.88 6.61
N ASP A 581 -10.76 2.47 5.92
CA ASP A 581 -10.80 2.08 4.52
C ASP A 581 -11.17 0.60 4.31
N LEU A 582 -10.97 -0.24 5.32
CA LEU A 582 -11.33 -1.66 5.27
C LEU A 582 -12.65 -1.97 6.01
N THR A 583 -13.15 -1.03 6.81
CA THR A 583 -14.48 -1.08 7.42
C THR A 583 -15.40 -0.11 6.71
N VAL A 584 -16.14 -0.59 5.71
CA VAL A 584 -17.26 0.20 5.21
C VAL A 584 -18.51 -0.67 5.22
N ASP A 585 -19.48 -0.22 6.03
CA ASP A 585 -20.89 -0.52 5.86
C ASP A 585 -21.25 -0.32 4.38
N ASP A 586 -21.54 -1.41 3.66
CA ASP A 586 -22.23 -1.50 2.36
C ASP A 586 -21.71 -0.70 1.13
N GLU A 587 -20.77 0.23 1.24
CA GLU A 587 -20.18 0.93 0.09
C GLU A 587 -18.92 0.20 -0.44
N PRO A 588 -18.79 0.03 -1.77
CA PRO A 588 -17.67 -0.69 -2.37
C PRO A 588 -16.33 -0.01 -2.07
N LEU A 589 -15.26 -0.80 -2.04
CA LEU A 589 -13.83 -0.40 -2.07
C LEU A 589 -13.43 0.40 -3.35
N ASP A 590 -14.39 1.06 -4.00
CA ASP A 590 -14.25 1.89 -5.20
C ASP A 590 -13.79 3.32 -4.89
N THR A 591 -13.37 3.63 -3.66
CA THR A 591 -12.60 4.85 -3.40
C THR A 591 -11.32 4.81 -4.25
N PRO A 592 -11.16 5.65 -5.29
CA PRO A 592 -10.16 5.48 -6.35
C PRO A 592 -8.68 5.59 -5.94
N GLY A 593 -8.39 5.68 -4.64
CA GLY A 593 -7.04 5.93 -4.11
C GLY A 593 -6.47 4.88 -3.18
N ILE A 594 -7.26 3.90 -2.68
CA ILE A 594 -6.82 3.05 -1.53
C ILE A 594 -6.54 1.59 -1.92
N SER A 595 -7.02 1.15 -3.08
CA SER A 595 -6.60 -0.12 -3.65
C SER A 595 -6.40 -0.02 -5.15
N TYR A 596 -5.42 -0.76 -5.68
CA TYR A 596 -5.30 -0.94 -7.12
C TYR A 596 -4.95 -2.38 -7.46
N GLY A 597 -5.40 -2.80 -8.64
CA GLY A 597 -5.08 -4.08 -9.22
C GLY A 597 -3.76 -4.00 -9.98
N LEU A 598 -2.82 -4.88 -9.69
CA LEU A 598 -1.65 -5.09 -10.54
C LEU A 598 -2.03 -6.07 -11.65
N ILE A 599 -1.72 -5.68 -12.88
CA ILE A 599 -1.86 -6.50 -14.07
C ILE A 599 -0.44 -6.76 -14.56
N PRO A 600 0.04 -8.01 -14.52
CA PRO A 600 1.40 -8.32 -14.95
C PRO A 600 1.52 -8.16 -16.47
N THR A 601 2.64 -7.60 -16.90
CA THR A 601 3.02 -7.54 -18.32
C THR A 601 3.67 -8.86 -18.74
N PRO A 602 3.18 -9.55 -19.78
CA PRO A 602 3.81 -10.77 -20.25
C PRO A 602 5.25 -10.53 -20.69
N PHE A 603 6.17 -11.42 -20.31
CA PHE A 603 7.53 -11.37 -20.83
C PHE A 603 7.54 -11.55 -22.36
N ALA A 604 8.51 -10.91 -23.03
CA ALA A 604 8.65 -11.03 -24.47
C ALA A 604 8.75 -12.51 -24.89
N ASP A 605 7.96 -12.89 -25.89
CA ASP A 605 7.87 -14.26 -26.42
C ASP A 605 7.34 -15.35 -25.44
N ARG A 606 6.72 -14.97 -24.32
CA ARG A 606 6.09 -15.88 -23.35
C ARG A 606 4.56 -15.80 -23.33
N MET A 607 3.95 -16.74 -22.61
CA MET A 607 2.48 -16.80 -22.44
C MET A 607 2.04 -15.72 -21.46
N GLU A 608 0.78 -15.26 -21.55
CA GLU A 608 0.23 -14.38 -20.51
C GLU A 608 0.32 -15.04 -19.12
N PRO A 609 0.72 -14.26 -18.08
CA PRO A 609 0.82 -14.79 -16.72
C PRO A 609 -0.52 -15.29 -16.20
N ARG A 610 -0.52 -16.54 -15.70
CA ARG A 610 -1.74 -17.25 -15.29
C ARG A 610 -1.55 -17.94 -13.95
N ASP A 611 -2.65 -18.04 -13.20
CA ASP A 611 -2.73 -18.73 -11.92
C ASP A 611 -1.72 -18.17 -10.88
N PRO A 612 -1.86 -16.90 -10.45
CA PRO A 612 -1.04 -16.36 -9.36
C PRO A 612 -1.33 -17.13 -8.08
N ARG A 613 -0.29 -17.60 -7.40
CA ARG A 613 -0.41 -18.52 -6.25
C ARG A 613 0.01 -17.92 -4.93
N GLN A 614 1.11 -17.18 -4.92
CA GLN A 614 1.70 -16.69 -3.69
C GLN A 614 2.37 -15.36 -3.96
N ALA A 615 2.35 -14.47 -2.97
CA ALA A 615 3.16 -13.27 -2.91
C ALA A 615 4.26 -13.41 -1.84
N SER A 616 5.37 -12.73 -2.07
CA SER A 616 6.40 -12.47 -1.07
C SER A 616 6.85 -11.01 -1.17
N LEU A 617 7.26 -10.43 -0.05
CA LEU A 617 7.76 -9.08 0.03
C LEU A 617 9.20 -9.13 0.52
N ALA A 618 10.09 -8.46 -0.19
CA ALA A 618 11.51 -8.38 0.11
C ALA A 618 12.10 -7.18 -0.63
N ASP A 619 13.29 -6.74 -0.24
CA ASP A 619 14.03 -5.71 -0.98
C ASP A 619 14.90 -6.41 -2.04
N PHE A 620 14.53 -6.36 -3.33
CA PHE A 620 15.29 -7.04 -4.39
C PHE A 620 16.40 -6.14 -4.97
N ASN A 621 16.32 -4.83 -4.79
CA ASN A 621 17.20 -3.86 -5.44
C ASN A 621 18.17 -3.15 -4.46
N GLY A 622 18.00 -3.35 -3.15
CA GLY A 622 18.84 -2.84 -2.08
C GLY A 622 18.55 -1.38 -1.69
N ASP A 623 17.39 -0.84 -2.07
CA ASP A 623 16.99 0.54 -1.77
C ASP A 623 16.37 0.69 -0.36
N GLY A 624 16.18 -0.42 0.35
CA GLY A 624 15.57 -0.50 1.67
C GLY A 624 14.04 -0.57 1.64
N HIS A 625 13.39 -0.42 0.49
CA HIS A 625 11.94 -0.53 0.36
C HIS A 625 11.50 -1.97 0.12
N GLN A 626 10.26 -2.28 0.50
CA GLN A 626 9.68 -3.58 0.19
C GLN A 626 9.22 -3.60 -1.25
N ASP A 627 9.79 -4.50 -2.04
CA ASP A 627 9.29 -4.88 -3.34
C ASP A 627 8.32 -6.06 -3.22
N LEU A 628 7.48 -6.25 -4.24
CA LEU A 628 6.51 -7.33 -4.31
C LEU A 628 6.89 -8.35 -5.38
N ALA A 629 7.10 -9.61 -5.00
CA ALA A 629 7.20 -10.73 -5.92
C ALA A 629 5.93 -11.58 -5.92
N VAL A 630 5.45 -11.99 -7.10
CA VAL A 630 4.30 -12.90 -7.24
C VAL A 630 4.61 -14.05 -8.17
N LEU A 631 4.35 -15.26 -7.69
CA LEU A 631 4.53 -16.51 -8.43
C LEU A 631 3.29 -16.85 -9.26
N TYR A 632 3.47 -17.00 -10.57
CA TYR A 632 2.46 -17.47 -11.52
C TYR A 632 2.76 -18.92 -11.91
N LYS A 633 2.01 -19.84 -11.31
CA LYS A 633 2.33 -21.27 -11.39
C LYS A 633 2.16 -21.86 -12.78
N ALA A 634 1.13 -21.42 -13.52
CA ALA A 634 0.81 -22.00 -14.83
C ALA A 634 1.70 -21.47 -15.95
N SER A 635 2.19 -20.22 -15.82
CA SER A 635 3.13 -19.63 -16.78
C SER A 635 4.60 -19.83 -16.39
N GLU A 636 4.88 -20.30 -15.16
CA GLU A 636 6.23 -20.61 -14.65
C GLU A 636 7.11 -19.37 -14.53
N GLU A 637 6.50 -18.28 -14.05
CA GLU A 637 7.10 -16.95 -13.98
C GLU A 637 6.94 -16.38 -12.58
N VAL A 638 7.93 -15.59 -12.16
CA VAL A 638 7.82 -14.70 -11.00
C VAL A 638 7.87 -13.28 -11.52
N HIS A 639 6.80 -12.53 -11.29
CA HIS A 639 6.76 -11.09 -11.59
C HIS A 639 7.18 -10.32 -10.36
N ILE A 640 7.94 -9.24 -10.57
CA ILE A 640 8.43 -8.38 -9.49
C ILE A 640 7.98 -6.96 -9.77
N TRP A 641 7.41 -6.34 -8.75
CA TRP A 641 7.09 -4.92 -8.71
C TRP A 641 7.98 -4.27 -7.67
N VAL A 642 8.81 -3.34 -8.12
CA VAL A 642 9.69 -2.57 -7.26
C VAL A 642 8.88 -1.53 -6.51
N GLY A 643 9.01 -1.52 -5.19
CA GLY A 643 8.36 -0.61 -4.27
C GLY A 643 9.12 0.71 -4.16
N ALA A 644 8.38 1.81 -4.08
CA ALA A 644 8.93 3.09 -3.64
C ALA A 644 8.25 3.52 -2.35
N SER A 645 8.94 4.34 -1.56
CA SER A 645 8.48 4.82 -0.25
C SER A 645 7.23 5.70 -0.28
N ASN A 646 6.71 6.08 -1.45
CA ASN A 646 5.41 6.73 -1.61
C ASN A 646 4.25 5.73 -1.91
N GLY A 647 4.49 4.42 -1.70
CA GLY A 647 3.56 3.33 -1.99
C GLY A 647 3.42 3.01 -3.47
N ALA A 648 4.30 3.52 -4.34
CA ALA A 648 4.30 3.14 -5.76
C ALA A 648 4.81 1.70 -5.94
N LEU A 649 4.30 1.02 -6.96
CA LEU A 649 4.81 -0.28 -7.41
C LEU A 649 5.02 -0.25 -8.93
N GLY A 650 6.27 -0.37 -9.36
CA GLY A 650 6.67 -0.43 -10.77
C GLY A 650 7.04 -1.85 -11.18
N GLU A 651 6.33 -2.46 -12.13
CA GLU A 651 6.69 -3.78 -12.64
C GLU A 651 8.01 -3.73 -13.42
N ILE A 652 8.91 -4.68 -13.16
CA ILE A 652 10.14 -4.82 -13.94
C ILE A 652 9.89 -5.67 -15.20
N GLN A 653 10.64 -5.41 -16.27
CA GLN A 653 10.45 -6.09 -17.55
C GLN A 653 11.02 -7.53 -17.58
N GLU A 654 11.98 -7.85 -16.71
CA GLU A 654 12.72 -9.12 -16.76
C GLU A 654 12.82 -9.80 -15.38
N GLY A 655 11.68 -10.23 -14.82
CA GLY A 655 11.64 -11.05 -13.61
C GLY A 655 12.18 -12.47 -13.79
N PRO A 656 12.28 -13.27 -12.71
CA PRO A 656 12.73 -14.66 -12.80
C PRO A 656 11.83 -15.52 -13.68
N ILE A 657 12.41 -16.07 -14.75
CA ILE A 657 11.78 -17.11 -15.58
C ILE A 657 12.21 -18.48 -15.06
N LEU A 658 11.27 -19.30 -14.61
CA LEU A 658 11.60 -20.48 -13.81
C LEU A 658 12.17 -21.65 -14.60
N ASP A 659 12.20 -21.61 -15.94
CA ASP A 659 12.73 -22.69 -16.78
C ASP A 659 14.16 -22.44 -17.32
N THR A 660 14.75 -21.27 -17.07
CA THR A 660 16.03 -20.83 -17.69
C THR A 660 17.30 -21.30 -17.01
N CYS A 661 17.22 -22.03 -15.90
CA CYS A 661 18.43 -22.56 -15.24
C CYS A 661 19.10 -23.65 -16.09
N GLU A 662 20.45 -23.66 -16.17
CA GLU A 662 21.31 -24.39 -17.13
C GLU A 662 21.14 -25.93 -17.25
N VAL A 663 20.16 -26.55 -16.60
CA VAL A 663 19.97 -28.00 -16.59
C VAL A 663 18.63 -28.43 -17.20
N SER A 664 18.31 -27.92 -18.39
CA SER A 664 17.36 -28.61 -19.27
C SER A 664 18.10 -29.69 -20.08
N LEU A 665 18.39 -30.82 -19.45
CA LEU A 665 19.01 -31.99 -20.13
C LEU A 665 18.08 -32.62 -21.18
N VAL A 666 16.78 -32.27 -21.13
CA VAL A 666 15.76 -32.73 -22.07
C VAL A 666 15.02 -31.50 -22.61
N PRO A 667 15.18 -31.17 -23.91
CA PRO A 667 14.47 -30.06 -24.53
C PRO A 667 12.96 -30.13 -24.29
N GLY A 668 12.37 -29.03 -23.79
CA GLY A 668 10.94 -28.92 -23.50
C GLY A 668 10.53 -29.31 -22.07
N THR A 669 11.48 -29.62 -21.18
CA THR A 669 11.20 -29.83 -19.76
C THR A 669 10.93 -28.50 -19.07
N ARG A 670 9.75 -28.39 -18.47
CA ARG A 670 9.21 -27.19 -17.84
C ARG A 670 9.22 -27.31 -16.32
N CYS A 671 9.37 -26.20 -15.60
CA CYS A 671 9.33 -26.19 -14.14
C CYS A 671 7.86 -26.27 -13.70
N ALA A 672 7.46 -27.29 -12.94
CA ALA A 672 6.19 -27.23 -12.23
C ALA A 672 6.46 -26.73 -10.80
N PRO A 673 6.39 -25.42 -10.51
CA PRO A 673 6.75 -24.92 -9.21
C PRO A 673 5.74 -25.36 -8.15
N LEU A 674 6.22 -25.57 -6.92
CA LEU A 674 5.34 -25.62 -5.75
C LEU A 674 4.51 -24.33 -5.68
N PRO A 675 3.31 -24.35 -5.07
CA PRO A 675 2.51 -23.14 -4.84
C PRO A 675 3.08 -22.25 -3.73
N ALA A 676 4.41 -22.27 -3.55
CA ALA A 676 5.16 -21.44 -2.63
C ALA A 676 6.61 -21.26 -3.09
N PHE A 677 7.22 -20.13 -2.74
CA PHE A 677 8.61 -19.76 -2.92
C PHE A 677 9.11 -18.99 -1.70
N ALA A 678 10.43 -18.79 -1.60
CA ALA A 678 11.06 -18.00 -0.54
C ALA A 678 11.89 -16.87 -1.16
N THR A 679 12.06 -15.79 -0.39
CA THR A 679 12.84 -14.61 -0.81
C THR A 679 13.93 -14.27 0.20
N PRO A 680 14.97 -15.12 0.32
CA PRO A 680 16.08 -14.92 1.26
C PRO A 680 17.15 -13.97 0.71
N ASP A 681 17.79 -13.17 1.57
CA ASP A 681 19.11 -12.57 1.30
C ASP A 681 20.23 -13.58 1.66
N LEU A 682 20.69 -14.34 0.68
CA LEU A 682 21.60 -15.48 0.84
C LEU A 682 23.06 -15.08 0.88
N ASP A 683 23.44 -13.94 0.33
CA ASP A 683 24.83 -13.48 0.30
C ASP A 683 25.09 -12.22 1.13
N GLY A 684 24.03 -11.64 1.71
CA GLY A 684 24.08 -10.55 2.67
C GLY A 684 24.41 -9.21 2.04
N ASP A 685 24.17 -9.06 0.74
CA ASP A 685 24.40 -7.81 0.02
C ASP A 685 23.26 -6.80 0.24
N GLY A 686 22.19 -7.20 0.93
CA GLY A 686 21.00 -6.39 1.20
C GLY A 686 19.92 -6.52 0.14
N ARG A 687 20.14 -7.33 -0.90
CA ARG A 687 19.16 -7.69 -1.93
C ARG A 687 18.69 -9.11 -1.69
N ALA A 688 17.41 -9.34 -1.88
CA ALA A 688 16.82 -10.65 -1.74
C ALA A 688 16.97 -11.46 -3.03
N GLU A 689 17.16 -12.76 -2.88
CA GLU A 689 17.05 -13.74 -3.94
C GLU A 689 15.63 -14.29 -4.05
N VAL A 690 15.38 -15.08 -5.09
CA VAL A 690 14.17 -15.88 -5.25
C VAL A 690 14.54 -17.36 -5.26
N ALA A 691 14.03 -18.10 -4.26
CA ALA A 691 14.24 -19.53 -4.11
C ALA A 691 12.95 -20.32 -4.41
N VAL A 692 12.99 -21.15 -5.46
CA VAL A 692 11.81 -21.88 -5.97
C VAL A 692 12.10 -23.37 -6.08
N ILE A 693 11.14 -24.19 -5.68
CA ILE A 693 11.19 -25.64 -5.87
C ILE A 693 10.43 -26.00 -7.15
N CYS A 694 11.17 -26.50 -8.14
CA CYS A 694 10.63 -27.05 -9.37
C CYS A 694 10.50 -28.57 -9.27
N ASP A 695 9.28 -29.08 -9.42
CA ASP A 695 9.02 -30.48 -9.69
C ASP A 695 8.99 -30.73 -11.21
N TYR A 696 9.45 -31.91 -11.63
CA TYR A 696 9.48 -32.31 -13.03
C TYR A 696 8.76 -33.63 -13.18
N MET A 697 7.84 -33.70 -14.13
CA MET A 697 7.14 -34.95 -14.45
C MET A 697 8.17 -36.05 -14.82
N GLY A 698 8.39 -36.99 -13.90
CA GLY A 698 9.34 -38.09 -14.05
C GLY A 698 10.81 -37.78 -13.67
N GLY A 699 11.09 -36.59 -13.12
CA GLY A 699 12.40 -36.18 -12.60
C GLY A 699 12.43 -36.08 -11.07
N GLN A 700 13.59 -35.73 -10.51
CA GLN A 700 13.70 -35.40 -9.07
C GLN A 700 13.50 -33.90 -8.86
N PRO A 701 12.82 -33.48 -7.78
CA PRO A 701 12.58 -32.08 -7.50
C PRO A 701 13.90 -31.32 -7.29
N ARG A 702 13.91 -30.05 -7.68
CA ARG A 702 15.11 -29.20 -7.63
C ARG A 702 14.78 -27.85 -7.02
N LEU A 703 15.67 -27.39 -6.14
CA LEU A 703 15.64 -26.06 -5.57
C LEU A 703 16.54 -25.15 -6.42
N ARG A 704 15.93 -24.13 -7.01
CA ARG A 704 16.59 -23.12 -7.85
C ARG A 704 16.66 -21.80 -7.09
N TYR A 705 17.77 -21.10 -7.29
CA TYR A 705 18.00 -19.79 -6.73
C TYR A 705 18.27 -18.81 -7.87
N TYR A 706 17.55 -17.70 -7.82
CA TYR A 706 17.68 -16.60 -8.76
C TYR A 706 18.09 -15.36 -7.98
N HIS A 707 19.07 -14.64 -8.49
CA HIS A 707 19.47 -13.34 -7.95
C HIS A 707 19.20 -12.24 -8.97
N ALA A 708 19.12 -11.01 -8.49
CA ALA A 708 19.20 -9.84 -9.36
C ALA A 708 20.56 -9.84 -10.06
N LYS A 709 20.61 -9.59 -11.37
CA LYS A 709 21.90 -9.42 -12.05
C LYS A 709 22.56 -8.12 -11.57
N ASP A 710 23.83 -8.23 -11.23
CA ASP A 710 24.69 -7.08 -11.00
C ASP A 710 24.89 -6.26 -12.28
N ASP A 711 25.06 -4.95 -12.10
CA ASP A 711 25.30 -4.03 -13.21
C ASP A 711 26.72 -4.11 -13.81
#